data_AF-A0A9P7TCR7-F1
#
_entry.id   AF-A0A9P7TCR7-F1
#
_cell.length_a   1.000
_cell.length_b   1.000
_cell.length_c   1.000
_cell.angle_alpha   90.00
_cell.angle_beta   90.00
_cell.angle_gamma   90.00
#
_symmetry.space_group_name_H-M   'P 1'
#
loop_
_entity.id
_entity.type
_entity.pdbx_description
1 polymer ?
#
loop_
_entity_poly.entity_id
_entity_poly.type
_entity_poly.pdbx_seq_one_letter_code
_entity_poly.pdbx_strand_id
1 'polypeptide(L)'
;MNWPSPSLLPLGAQPGALDSQFIFYTPPPQVEASSSFRPGLPRRQEDTESDQDGTSNAEGEPQSANPPRRPRAVGEIRPRRRNHGVLRQLVEGRDCDLTHLWEPSLRPRDHLPPPEVVYESFEHAVAGVTAWAKDHGLAYKKQKWARGGRYRLLMCCSRSGKCRERLGASDSQPRRGAVSQRTDCKMQFWLMAIDYTQLDGQWRVKWCKNRASITHNHPPAHDVGSIAMYRRVTHSNNNELPGDVVSEEITITGFRTRDVRFPTSLDKTGSDAMNAACDYSSAYCILETNSSLSGHGMTFTIGRGNDIVCAAIRHVAERLQGKTLSSLVGSWGQTWRHLVSDSQLRWIGPEKGVIHLALGAVVNAIWDLWGKVLGKPVWKIVADMTPEQFVDCIDFRYITDALTPAEAVSLLRDAQVGKTARVEDALKNKAVPAYTTSAGWLGYGQYKMEALLRETLAQGYRHFKLKVGGNLEEDKRRLTIARNVIGYDRGNILMVDANQVWSVPEAIEYMKQLAVFQPWFIEEPTSPDDIFGHKAVREALKPYGIGVATGEMVQNRVVFKQMLMNGAIDVCQIDACRLGGVNEVMAVLLLAKKYGVPVVPHSGGVGLPEYTQHLSTIDYVVVSGQKSVLEYVDHLHEHFLHPSVIKNGYYQTPMSPGYSVEMKPESMDRFTYPGEEGVSWWTSEEAQPILTGEKM
;
A
#
# COMPACT_ATOMS: atom_id res chain seq x y z
N MET A 1 38.15 10.93 -8.20
CA MET A 1 37.88 9.72 -9.03
C MET A 1 37.31 10.22 -10.34
N ASN A 2 38.04 9.97 -11.43
CA ASN A 2 37.79 10.56 -12.74
C ASN A 2 36.58 9.91 -13.42
N TRP A 3 35.56 10.71 -13.74
CA TRP A 3 34.49 10.35 -14.67
C TRP A 3 34.91 10.71 -16.10
N PRO A 4 34.69 9.86 -17.12
CA PRO A 4 35.06 10.18 -18.49
C PRO A 4 33.97 11.01 -19.20
N SER A 5 34.39 12.08 -19.88
CA SER A 5 33.56 12.88 -20.80
C SER A 5 33.23 12.09 -22.07
N PRO A 6 32.08 12.34 -22.74
CA PRO A 6 31.72 11.65 -23.98
C PRO A 6 32.48 12.23 -25.17
N SER A 7 33.10 11.35 -25.95
CA SER A 7 33.75 11.67 -27.22
C SER A 7 32.74 11.71 -28.36
N LEU A 8 32.86 12.77 -29.16
CA LEU A 8 32.24 12.95 -30.47
C LEU A 8 32.74 11.86 -31.45
N LEU A 9 31.82 11.24 -32.19
CA LEU A 9 32.13 10.53 -33.44
C LEU A 9 31.17 10.97 -34.55
N PRO A 10 31.62 10.91 -35.83
CA PRO A 10 31.06 11.69 -36.91
C PRO A 10 29.99 10.95 -37.73
N LEU A 11 29.18 11.76 -38.39
CA LEU A 11 28.19 11.44 -39.43
C LEU A 11 28.71 10.50 -40.52
N GLY A 12 27.89 9.52 -40.90
CA GLY A 12 27.98 8.86 -42.20
C GLY A 12 27.35 7.49 -42.28
N ALA A 13 26.05 7.41 -42.64
CA ALA A 13 25.46 6.41 -43.56
C ALA A 13 23.92 6.46 -43.45
N GLN A 14 23.24 6.76 -44.57
CA GLN A 14 21.81 6.46 -44.74
C GLN A 14 21.60 4.94 -44.85
N PRO A 15 20.40 4.44 -44.51
CA PRO A 15 19.52 4.02 -45.60
C PRO A 15 18.01 4.19 -45.35
N GLY A 16 17.27 4.31 -46.45
CA GLY A 16 16.02 3.55 -46.63
C GLY A 16 14.72 4.25 -46.28
N ALA A 17 14.07 4.79 -47.32
CA ALA A 17 12.67 5.23 -47.31
C ALA A 17 11.71 4.11 -46.85
N LEU A 18 10.75 4.46 -46.00
CA LEU A 18 9.51 3.71 -45.80
C LEU A 18 8.35 4.70 -45.62
N ASP A 19 7.26 4.36 -46.29
CA ASP A 19 6.09 5.17 -46.65
C ASP A 19 5.36 5.83 -45.48
N SER A 20 5.09 7.12 -45.63
CA SER A 20 4.09 7.86 -44.85
C SER A 20 2.75 7.88 -45.59
N GLN A 21 1.84 6.97 -45.24
CA GLN A 21 0.43 7.13 -45.57
C GLN A 21 -0.22 8.11 -44.60
N PHE A 22 -0.34 9.36 -45.05
CA PHE A 22 -1.17 10.39 -44.44
C PHE A 22 -2.65 10.03 -44.60
N ILE A 23 -3.33 9.72 -43.49
CA ILE A 23 -4.80 9.69 -43.46
C ILE A 23 -5.27 11.10 -43.09
N PHE A 24 -5.77 11.83 -44.09
CA PHE A 24 -6.52 13.07 -43.89
C PHE A 24 -7.89 12.74 -43.27
N TYR A 25 -8.15 13.26 -42.07
CA TYR A 25 -9.46 13.21 -41.44
C TYR A 25 -10.25 14.47 -41.84
N THR A 26 -11.18 14.33 -42.78
CA THR A 26 -12.19 15.36 -43.11
C THR A 26 -13.27 15.41 -42.03
N PRO A 27 -13.63 16.59 -41.49
CA PRO A 27 -14.74 16.72 -40.54
C PRO A 27 -16.11 16.65 -41.25
N PRO A 28 -17.16 16.13 -40.59
CA PRO A 28 -18.51 16.07 -41.14
C PRO A 28 -19.20 17.46 -41.21
N PRO A 29 -20.20 17.64 -42.10
CA PRO A 29 -20.73 18.95 -42.45
C PRO A 29 -21.61 19.58 -41.36
N GLN A 30 -21.53 20.91 -41.28
CA GLN A 30 -22.37 21.77 -40.45
C GLN A 30 -23.82 21.75 -40.95
N VAL A 31 -24.77 21.59 -40.03
CA VAL A 31 -26.19 21.81 -40.29
C VAL A 31 -26.52 23.26 -39.95
N GLU A 32 -26.88 24.02 -40.98
CA GLU A 32 -27.45 25.35 -40.87
C GLU A 32 -28.88 25.28 -40.29
N ALA A 33 -29.19 26.15 -39.33
CA ALA A 33 -30.56 26.49 -38.99
C ALA A 33 -30.69 28.02 -38.93
N SER A 34 -31.37 28.57 -39.94
CA SER A 34 -31.68 29.99 -40.06
C SER A 34 -32.95 30.38 -39.27
N SER A 35 -32.76 31.27 -38.29
CA SER A 35 -33.57 32.43 -37.90
C SER A 35 -35.11 32.45 -38.01
N SER A 36 -35.77 32.82 -36.90
CA SER A 36 -36.75 33.92 -36.89
C SER A 36 -36.78 34.64 -35.53
N PHE A 37 -36.64 35.97 -35.58
CA PHE A 37 -36.42 36.97 -34.53
C PHE A 37 -37.78 37.66 -34.18
N ARG A 38 -38.20 37.90 -32.93
CA ARG A 38 -38.22 39.19 -32.15
C ARG A 38 -39.49 39.25 -31.22
N PRO A 39 -39.66 40.23 -30.28
CA PRO A 39 -38.79 40.65 -29.16
C PRO A 39 -39.60 41.01 -27.86
N GLY A 40 -38.94 41.29 -26.72
CA GLY A 40 -39.60 41.94 -25.56
C GLY A 40 -38.78 42.02 -24.25
N LEU A 41 -38.25 43.21 -23.97
CA LEU A 41 -37.53 43.72 -22.77
C LEU A 41 -38.50 44.05 -21.58
N PRO A 42 -38.08 44.60 -20.40
CA PRO A 42 -36.78 44.61 -19.69
C PRO A 42 -36.85 44.36 -18.14
N ARG A 43 -35.65 44.39 -17.52
CA ARG A 43 -35.25 44.44 -16.10
C ARG A 43 -35.98 45.46 -15.18
N ARG A 44 -35.93 45.20 -13.86
CA ARG A 44 -35.73 46.24 -12.81
C ARG A 44 -34.91 45.71 -11.62
N GLN A 45 -33.96 46.54 -11.21
CA GLN A 45 -33.29 46.58 -9.89
C GLN A 45 -34.28 47.08 -8.83
N GLU A 46 -34.02 46.74 -7.57
CA GLU A 46 -34.29 47.64 -6.43
C GLU A 46 -33.30 47.34 -5.29
N ASP A 47 -32.57 48.39 -4.90
CA ASP A 47 -31.78 48.55 -3.68
C ASP A 47 -32.68 49.06 -2.53
N THR A 48 -32.07 49.27 -1.35
CA THR A 48 -32.52 49.97 -0.12
C THR A 48 -33.23 49.08 0.92
N GLU A 49 -33.10 49.21 2.24
CA GLU A 49 -32.14 49.79 3.19
C GLU A 49 -32.74 49.50 4.60
N SER A 50 -31.92 49.58 5.65
CA SER A 50 -32.26 49.99 7.02
C SER A 50 -32.96 49.02 8.01
N ASP A 51 -32.14 48.52 8.96
CA ASP A 51 -32.13 48.87 10.39
C ASP A 51 -33.25 48.51 11.40
N GLN A 52 -32.73 47.87 12.47
CA GLN A 52 -32.91 48.18 13.91
C GLN A 52 -33.90 47.37 14.78
N ASP A 53 -33.24 46.74 15.78
CA ASP A 53 -33.52 46.72 17.23
C ASP A 53 -34.67 45.90 17.83
N GLY A 54 -34.30 45.19 18.92
CA GLY A 54 -35.00 45.39 20.18
C GLY A 54 -35.62 44.17 20.86
N THR A 55 -34.78 43.46 21.62
CA THR A 55 -35.04 42.65 22.84
C THR A 55 -36.39 42.79 23.57
N SER A 56 -36.95 41.68 24.07
CA SER A 56 -37.34 41.55 25.50
C SER A 56 -37.68 40.10 25.90
N ASN A 57 -37.21 39.75 27.10
CA ASN A 57 -37.42 38.50 27.84
C ASN A 57 -38.80 38.48 28.55
N ALA A 58 -39.34 37.29 28.81
CA ALA A 58 -39.56 36.72 30.17
C ALA A 58 -40.79 35.80 30.29
N GLU A 59 -40.50 34.57 30.74
CA GLU A 59 -41.16 33.75 31.77
C GLU A 59 -42.61 33.22 31.62
N GLY A 60 -42.75 31.90 31.82
CA GLY A 60 -44.00 31.27 32.26
C GLY A 60 -44.22 29.81 31.81
N GLU A 61 -43.64 28.83 32.51
CA GLU A 61 -44.11 27.42 32.56
C GLU A 61 -45.10 27.24 33.75
N PRO A 62 -45.77 26.09 33.99
CA PRO A 62 -46.03 24.89 33.17
C PRO A 62 -47.50 24.35 33.25
N GLN A 63 -47.87 23.30 32.48
CA GLN A 63 -48.50 22.04 32.96
C GLN A 63 -49.12 21.15 31.84
N SER A 64 -49.13 19.85 32.15
CA SER A 64 -49.33 18.61 31.37
C SER A 64 -50.71 18.29 30.79
N ALA A 65 -50.79 17.47 29.71
CA ALA A 65 -51.37 16.11 29.73
C ALA A 65 -51.45 15.35 28.36
N ASN A 66 -51.04 14.08 28.43
CA ASN A 66 -51.50 12.85 27.73
C ASN A 66 -50.85 12.27 26.44
N PRO A 67 -50.74 10.90 26.34
CA PRO A 67 -49.75 10.17 25.52
C PRO A 67 -50.34 9.37 24.32
N PRO A 68 -49.50 8.80 23.42
CA PRO A 68 -49.97 8.12 22.20
C PRO A 68 -50.21 6.59 22.32
N ARG A 69 -51.05 6.09 21.40
CA ARG A 69 -51.68 4.74 21.34
C ARG A 69 -50.78 3.63 20.76
N ARG A 70 -50.98 2.38 21.23
CA ARG A 70 -50.44 1.11 20.67
C ARG A 70 -51.35 0.50 19.57
N PRO A 71 -50.82 -0.36 18.68
CA PRO A 71 -51.62 -1.35 17.94
C PRO A 71 -51.52 -2.79 18.49
N ARG A 72 -52.55 -3.58 18.20
CA ARG A 72 -52.89 -4.94 18.69
C ARG A 72 -52.27 -6.09 17.85
N ALA A 73 -52.21 -7.28 18.44
CA ALA A 73 -51.82 -8.58 17.87
C ALA A 73 -53.02 -9.50 17.58
N VAL A 74 -52.93 -10.40 16.56
CA VAL A 74 -53.52 -11.77 16.41
C VAL A 74 -52.81 -12.42 15.19
N GLY A 75 -52.42 -13.71 15.09
CA GLY A 75 -52.57 -14.89 15.93
C GLY A 75 -51.79 -16.12 15.40
N GLU A 76 -51.74 -17.16 16.23
CA GLU A 76 -51.09 -18.48 15.99
C GLU A 76 -51.97 -19.46 15.19
N ILE A 77 -51.34 -20.37 14.45
CA ILE A 77 -51.86 -21.72 14.14
C ILE A 77 -50.76 -22.76 14.46
N ARG A 78 -51.06 -23.72 15.35
CA ARG A 78 -50.26 -24.92 15.66
C ARG A 78 -50.79 -26.14 14.88
N PRO A 79 -49.98 -27.20 14.67
CA PRO A 79 -50.14 -28.42 15.51
C PRO A 79 -48.78 -29.03 15.96
N ARG A 80 -48.57 -29.36 17.24
CA ARG A 80 -48.79 -30.67 17.93
C ARG A 80 -47.79 -31.77 17.51
N ARG A 81 -47.23 -32.64 18.37
CA ARG A 81 -47.03 -32.77 19.84
C ARG A 81 -46.32 -34.14 20.05
N ARG A 82 -45.65 -34.31 21.21
CA ARG A 82 -45.24 -35.58 21.91
C ARG A 82 -43.86 -36.15 21.55
N ASN A 83 -43.00 -36.61 22.47
CA ASN A 83 -43.04 -36.82 23.93
C ASN A 83 -41.55 -36.88 24.41
N HIS A 84 -41.13 -36.08 25.41
CA HIS A 84 -40.89 -36.45 26.82
C HIS A 84 -39.84 -37.53 27.11
N GLY A 85 -38.77 -37.16 27.84
CA GLY A 85 -37.86 -38.12 28.48
C GLY A 85 -36.56 -37.57 29.10
N VAL A 86 -36.70 -36.63 30.06
CA VAL A 86 -35.81 -36.31 31.22
C VAL A 86 -34.36 -36.87 31.25
N LEU A 87 -33.36 -35.97 31.23
CA LEU A 87 -32.27 -35.91 32.23
C LEU A 87 -31.58 -34.52 32.21
N ARG A 88 -31.50 -33.90 33.40
CA ARG A 88 -30.98 -32.56 33.68
C ARG A 88 -29.45 -32.56 33.86
N GLN A 89 -28.86 -31.44 33.44
CA GLN A 89 -27.69 -30.72 33.98
C GLN A 89 -26.27 -31.29 33.79
N LEU A 90 -25.48 -30.63 32.91
CA LEU A 90 -24.40 -29.68 33.28
C LEU A 90 -23.70 -29.11 32.01
N VAL A 91 -23.73 -27.77 31.88
CA VAL A 91 -22.68 -26.84 31.37
C VAL A 91 -22.23 -26.86 29.89
N GLU A 92 -22.58 -25.76 29.21
CA GLU A 92 -21.82 -24.93 28.24
C GLU A 92 -21.04 -25.53 27.05
N GLY A 93 -21.27 -24.96 25.86
CA GLY A 93 -20.19 -24.73 24.89
C GLY A 93 -20.46 -25.12 23.42
N ARG A 94 -20.54 -24.08 22.57
CA ARG A 94 -20.20 -24.05 21.12
C ARG A 94 -21.07 -24.86 20.15
N ASP A 95 -22.04 -24.19 19.54
CA ASP A 95 -22.50 -24.53 18.18
C ASP A 95 -21.58 -23.83 17.16
N CYS A 96 -20.72 -24.60 16.52
CA CYS A 96 -20.04 -24.20 15.28
C CYS A 96 -20.76 -24.88 14.11
N ASP A 97 -21.49 -24.08 13.32
CA ASP A 97 -21.88 -24.47 11.97
C ASP A 97 -20.60 -24.54 11.10
N LEU A 98 -20.27 -25.75 10.63
CA LEU A 98 -19.09 -26.03 9.80
C LEU A 98 -19.47 -26.34 8.34
N THR A 99 -20.65 -25.92 7.88
CA THR A 99 -21.11 -26.22 6.52
C THR A 99 -20.42 -25.43 5.41
N HIS A 100 -19.56 -24.46 5.72
CA HIS A 100 -18.87 -23.63 4.71
C HIS A 100 -17.42 -24.07 4.43
N LEU A 101 -16.89 -25.09 5.13
CA LEU A 101 -15.51 -25.56 4.97
C LEU A 101 -15.31 -26.56 3.82
N TRP A 102 -15.83 -26.31 2.62
CA TRP A 102 -15.49 -27.11 1.43
C TRP A 102 -15.50 -26.28 0.14
N GLU A 103 -14.53 -25.37 -0.03
CA GLU A 103 -14.16 -24.86 -1.35
C GLU A 103 -12.66 -25.15 -1.65
N PRO A 104 -12.34 -26.18 -2.47
CA PRO A 104 -10.95 -26.64 -2.70
C PRO A 104 -10.09 -25.79 -3.67
N SER A 105 -10.46 -24.55 -3.99
CA SER A 105 -9.84 -23.76 -5.08
C SER A 105 -8.67 -22.86 -4.65
N LEU A 106 -8.40 -22.66 -3.35
CA LEU A 106 -7.48 -21.61 -2.87
C LEU A 106 -6.21 -22.12 -2.15
N ARG A 107 -5.48 -23.09 -2.73
CA ARG A 107 -4.11 -23.42 -2.26
C ARG A 107 -3.09 -23.36 -3.40
N PRO A 108 -1.85 -22.90 -3.16
CA PRO A 108 -0.76 -23.01 -4.14
C PRO A 108 -0.54 -24.50 -4.45
N ARG A 109 -0.84 -24.90 -5.69
CA ARG A 109 -0.77 -26.30 -6.12
C ARG A 109 0.60 -26.58 -6.72
N ASP A 110 1.59 -26.85 -5.88
CA ASP A 110 2.89 -27.29 -6.41
C ASP A 110 2.82 -28.67 -7.07
N HIS A 111 1.79 -29.48 -6.76
CA HIS A 111 1.50 -30.71 -7.49
C HIS A 111 -0.02 -30.89 -7.67
N LEU A 112 -0.50 -30.85 -8.92
CA LEU A 112 -1.85 -31.32 -9.26
C LEU A 112 -1.87 -32.84 -9.07
N PRO A 113 -2.92 -33.46 -8.46
CA PRO A 113 -3.03 -34.92 -8.43
C PRO A 113 -2.97 -35.48 -9.87
N PRO A 114 -2.56 -36.75 -10.08
CA PRO A 114 -2.65 -37.35 -11.40
C PRO A 114 -4.07 -37.15 -11.89
N PRO A 115 -4.27 -36.69 -13.15
CA PRO A 115 -5.61 -36.53 -13.69
C PRO A 115 -6.41 -37.82 -13.45
N GLU A 116 -7.71 -37.69 -13.17
CA GLU A 116 -8.58 -38.87 -13.01
C GLU A 116 -8.72 -39.57 -14.37
N VAL A 117 -7.71 -40.38 -14.70
CA VAL A 117 -7.62 -41.15 -15.95
C VAL A 117 -8.22 -42.54 -15.70
N VAL A 118 -8.96 -43.02 -16.70
CA VAL A 118 -9.41 -44.40 -16.79
C VAL A 118 -8.35 -45.19 -17.57
N TYR A 119 -7.90 -46.29 -16.99
CA TYR A 119 -6.90 -47.18 -17.57
C TYR A 119 -7.57 -48.47 -18.03
N GLU A 120 -7.04 -49.06 -19.10
CA GLU A 120 -7.61 -50.25 -19.73
C GLU A 120 -7.50 -51.51 -18.85
N SER A 121 -6.54 -51.56 -17.92
CA SER A 121 -6.39 -52.65 -16.97
C SER A 121 -5.84 -52.18 -15.62
N PHE A 122 -5.85 -53.08 -14.62
CA PHE A 122 -5.29 -52.84 -13.30
C PHE A 122 -3.79 -52.52 -13.35
N GLU A 123 -3.03 -53.25 -14.16
CA GLU A 123 -1.58 -53.11 -14.33
C GLU A 123 -1.23 -51.74 -14.91
N HIS A 124 -1.98 -51.30 -15.94
CA HIS A 124 -1.82 -49.97 -16.52
C HIS A 124 -2.11 -48.86 -15.51
N ALA A 125 -3.13 -49.04 -14.67
CA ALA A 125 -3.46 -48.09 -13.62
C ALA A 125 -2.37 -48.00 -12.54
N VAL A 126 -1.77 -49.14 -12.14
CA VAL A 126 -0.62 -49.15 -11.22
C VAL A 126 0.61 -48.50 -11.84
N ALA A 127 0.91 -48.80 -13.11
CA ALA A 127 2.04 -48.23 -13.84
C ALA A 127 1.90 -46.71 -13.98
N GLY A 128 0.72 -46.22 -14.37
CA GLY A 128 0.44 -44.79 -14.52
C GLY A 128 0.60 -44.00 -13.22
N VAL A 129 0.05 -44.51 -12.11
CA VAL A 129 0.21 -43.86 -10.79
C VAL A 129 1.66 -43.90 -10.31
N THR A 130 2.39 -44.98 -10.60
CA THR A 130 3.79 -45.13 -10.19
C THR A 130 4.71 -44.20 -11.00
N ALA A 131 4.49 -44.07 -12.30
CA ALA A 131 5.21 -43.13 -13.17
C ALA A 131 4.96 -41.68 -12.73
N TRP A 132 3.70 -41.29 -12.56
CA TRP A 132 3.35 -39.96 -12.04
C TRP A 132 4.00 -39.69 -10.68
N ALA A 133 3.95 -40.65 -9.76
CA ALA A 133 4.55 -40.50 -8.43
C ALA A 133 6.06 -40.27 -8.51
N LYS A 134 6.76 -40.99 -9.39
CA LYS A 134 8.21 -40.85 -9.60
C LYS A 134 8.57 -39.44 -10.09
N ASP A 135 7.84 -38.92 -11.07
CA ASP A 135 8.07 -37.58 -11.64
C ASP A 135 7.84 -36.45 -10.60
N HIS A 136 7.10 -36.74 -9.53
CA HIS A 136 6.76 -35.78 -8.47
C HIS A 136 7.57 -35.98 -7.18
N GLY A 137 8.62 -36.81 -7.22
CA GLY A 137 9.53 -37.05 -6.09
C GLY A 137 8.91 -37.91 -4.99
N LEU A 138 8.10 -38.90 -5.38
CA LEU A 138 7.52 -39.91 -4.50
C LEU A 138 7.99 -41.31 -4.95
N ALA A 139 8.28 -42.17 -3.98
CA ALA A 139 8.57 -43.58 -4.19
C ALA A 139 7.39 -44.45 -3.76
N TYR A 140 7.14 -45.50 -4.53
CA TYR A 140 6.17 -46.53 -4.18
C TYR A 140 6.58 -47.23 -2.88
N LYS A 141 5.63 -47.37 -1.96
CA LYS A 141 5.88 -48.00 -0.66
C LYS A 141 5.14 -49.31 -0.46
N LYS A 142 3.84 -49.35 -0.74
CA LYS A 142 3.02 -50.55 -0.51
C LYS A 142 1.65 -50.46 -1.19
N GLN A 143 1.17 -51.59 -1.70
CA GLN A 143 -0.22 -51.82 -2.10
C GLN A 143 -0.96 -52.60 -1.01
N LYS A 144 -2.21 -52.21 -0.73
CA LYS A 144 -3.12 -52.93 0.16
C LYS A 144 -4.43 -53.22 -0.57
N TRP A 145 -4.83 -54.48 -0.60
CA TRP A 145 -6.13 -54.90 -1.14
C TRP A 145 -7.27 -54.41 -0.22
N ALA A 146 -8.36 -53.96 -0.83
CA ALA A 146 -9.64 -53.73 -0.17
C ALA A 146 -10.74 -54.52 -0.91
N ARG A 147 -11.75 -54.96 -0.16
CA ARG A 147 -12.85 -55.77 -0.71
C ARG A 147 -13.58 -55.04 -1.86
N GLY A 148 -13.96 -55.79 -2.90
CA GLY A 148 -14.86 -55.33 -3.98
C GLY A 148 -14.20 -54.50 -5.09
N GLY A 149 -13.10 -54.99 -5.68
CA GLY A 149 -12.47 -54.34 -6.84
C GLY A 149 -11.79 -53.00 -6.52
N ARG A 150 -11.32 -52.80 -5.28
CA ARG A 150 -10.63 -51.58 -4.85
C ARG A 150 -9.25 -51.89 -4.30
N TYR A 151 -8.23 -51.21 -4.79
CA TYR A 151 -6.87 -51.30 -4.28
C TYR A 151 -6.39 -49.95 -3.79
N ARG A 152 -5.57 -49.95 -2.75
CA ARG A 152 -4.97 -48.75 -2.21
C ARG A 152 -3.46 -48.77 -2.42
N LEU A 153 -2.92 -47.78 -3.11
CA LEU A 153 -1.49 -47.53 -3.23
C LEU A 153 -1.06 -46.47 -2.23
N LEU A 154 0.04 -46.74 -1.51
CA LEU A 154 0.70 -45.79 -0.61
C LEU A 154 2.05 -45.40 -1.22
N MET A 155 2.24 -44.10 -1.41
CA MET A 155 3.49 -43.49 -1.87
C MET A 155 4.11 -42.68 -0.73
N CYS A 156 5.44 -42.63 -0.67
CA CYS A 156 6.20 -41.83 0.30
C CYS A 156 7.18 -40.91 -0.41
N CYS A 157 7.49 -39.77 0.18
CA CYS A 157 8.49 -38.85 -0.38
C CYS A 157 9.87 -39.50 -0.56
N SER A 158 10.48 -39.29 -1.73
CA SER A 158 11.86 -39.67 -2.03
C SER A 158 12.86 -38.52 -1.86
N ARG A 159 12.40 -37.28 -1.61
CA ARG A 159 13.23 -36.07 -1.40
C ARG A 159 13.94 -36.04 -0.04
N SER A 160 13.50 -36.82 0.93
CA SER A 160 14.25 -37.08 2.18
C SER A 160 15.15 -38.30 1.97
N GLY A 161 16.47 -38.10 1.92
CA GLY A 161 17.43 -39.17 1.63
C GLY A 161 17.23 -40.44 2.46
N LYS A 162 17.16 -41.57 1.73
CA LYS A 162 17.11 -43.00 2.15
C LYS A 162 15.78 -43.53 2.67
N CYS A 163 14.94 -43.99 1.75
CA CYS A 163 14.12 -45.18 1.96
C CYS A 163 15.04 -46.42 1.89
N ARG A 164 15.61 -46.89 3.01
CA ARG A 164 16.36 -48.17 3.01
C ARG A 164 15.36 -49.32 2.92
N GLU A 165 15.36 -50.04 1.81
CA GLU A 165 14.84 -51.40 1.74
C GLU A 165 15.59 -52.27 2.77
N ARG A 166 14.83 -53.08 3.52
CA ARG A 166 15.41 -54.11 4.38
C ARG A 166 15.91 -55.25 3.48
N LEU A 167 17.20 -55.25 3.19
CA LEU A 167 17.91 -56.46 2.77
C LEU A 167 18.91 -56.84 3.87
N GLY A 168 18.81 -58.09 4.32
CA GLY A 168 19.87 -58.91 4.95
C GLY A 168 20.62 -58.36 6.17
N ALA A 169 20.51 -59.05 7.30
CA ALA A 169 21.35 -58.83 8.47
C ALA A 169 22.79 -59.34 8.27
N SER A 170 23.79 -58.58 8.74
CA SER A 170 24.93 -59.11 9.51
C SER A 170 25.72 -57.99 10.22
N ASP A 171 25.91 -58.24 11.52
CA ASP A 171 26.80 -57.76 12.57
C ASP A 171 27.65 -56.46 12.59
N SER A 172 27.70 -55.98 13.85
CA SER A 172 28.77 -55.29 14.60
C SER A 172 29.25 -53.89 14.19
N GLN A 173 28.58 -52.86 14.72
CA GLN A 173 29.19 -51.61 15.24
C GLN A 173 28.16 -50.75 16.03
N PRO A 174 28.56 -50.05 17.11
CA PRO A 174 27.62 -49.25 17.90
C PRO A 174 27.22 -47.99 17.10
N ARG A 175 25.93 -47.92 16.74
CA ARG A 175 25.35 -46.79 16.02
C ARG A 175 25.27 -45.57 16.96
N ARG A 176 26.11 -44.55 16.71
CA ARG A 176 25.83 -43.18 17.19
C ARG A 176 24.42 -42.80 16.75
N GLY A 177 23.64 -42.22 17.66
CA GLY A 177 22.22 -41.92 17.49
C GLY A 177 21.95 -41.01 16.29
N ALA A 178 21.71 -41.61 15.13
CA ALA A 178 21.06 -40.94 14.02
C ALA A 178 19.56 -40.92 14.32
N VAL A 179 19.07 -39.78 14.80
CA VAL A 179 17.63 -39.49 14.87
C VAL A 179 17.07 -39.65 13.47
N SER A 180 16.29 -40.70 13.22
CA SER A 180 15.59 -40.83 11.95
C SER A 180 14.55 -39.72 11.86
N GLN A 181 14.78 -38.70 11.04
CA GLN A 181 13.75 -37.72 10.68
C GLN A 181 12.67 -38.44 9.87
N ARG A 182 11.61 -38.92 10.53
CA ARG A 182 10.43 -39.42 9.83
C ARG A 182 9.66 -38.20 9.31
N THR A 183 9.85 -37.87 8.04
CA THR A 183 8.96 -36.97 7.32
C THR A 183 7.62 -37.69 7.10
N ASP A 184 6.49 -37.08 7.52
CA ASP A 184 5.16 -37.68 7.34
C ASP A 184 4.54 -37.36 5.97
N CYS A 185 5.39 -37.19 4.95
CA CYS A 185 4.98 -36.93 3.58
C CYS A 185 4.54 -38.22 2.87
N LYS A 186 3.30 -38.65 3.13
CA LYS A 186 2.67 -39.82 2.51
C LYS A 186 1.53 -39.39 1.59
N MET A 187 1.45 -40.00 0.41
CA MET A 187 0.33 -39.86 -0.52
C MET A 187 -0.39 -41.19 -0.72
N GLN A 188 -1.71 -41.13 -0.91
CA GLN A 188 -2.56 -42.31 -1.06
C GLN A 188 -3.45 -42.21 -2.28
N PHE A 189 -3.49 -43.29 -3.05
CA PHE A 189 -4.33 -43.44 -4.24
C PHE A 189 -5.22 -44.66 -4.11
N TRP A 190 -6.46 -44.54 -4.56
CA TRP A 190 -7.39 -45.63 -4.77
C TRP A 190 -7.43 -45.98 -6.25
N LEU A 191 -7.27 -47.26 -6.55
CA LEU A 191 -7.57 -47.87 -7.83
C LEU A 191 -8.91 -48.57 -7.67
N MET A 192 -9.87 -48.27 -8.54
CA MET A 192 -11.21 -48.84 -8.46
C MET A 192 -11.59 -49.39 -9.83
N ALA A 193 -11.96 -50.67 -9.90
CA ALA A 193 -12.56 -51.24 -11.09
C ALA A 193 -13.85 -50.48 -11.40
N ILE A 194 -14.08 -50.16 -12.68
CA ILE A 194 -15.32 -49.54 -13.12
C ILE A 194 -16.47 -50.54 -12.98
N ASP A 195 -16.23 -51.79 -13.39
CA ASP A 195 -17.12 -52.92 -13.14
C ASP A 195 -16.47 -53.88 -12.13
N TYR A 196 -17.10 -54.04 -10.97
CA TYR A 196 -16.60 -54.90 -9.90
C TYR A 196 -16.81 -56.40 -10.17
N THR A 197 -17.53 -56.75 -11.24
CA THR A 197 -17.74 -58.12 -11.72
C THR A 197 -16.73 -58.54 -12.79
N GLN A 198 -16.00 -57.59 -13.38
CA GLN A 198 -14.96 -57.80 -14.40
C GLN A 198 -13.66 -57.08 -14.01
N LEU A 199 -12.82 -57.74 -13.20
CA LEU A 199 -11.60 -57.14 -12.65
C LEU A 199 -10.47 -56.98 -13.68
N ASP A 200 -10.59 -57.62 -14.83
CA ASP A 200 -9.75 -57.47 -16.03
C ASP A 200 -10.17 -56.29 -16.93
N GLY A 201 -11.30 -55.63 -16.61
CA GLY A 201 -11.79 -54.45 -17.32
C GLY A 201 -11.13 -53.14 -16.88
N GLN A 202 -11.81 -52.02 -17.13
CA GLN A 202 -11.26 -50.69 -16.91
C GLN A 202 -11.14 -50.29 -15.43
N TRP A 203 -10.10 -49.52 -15.11
CA TRP A 203 -9.81 -49.05 -13.75
C TRP A 203 -9.68 -47.53 -13.69
N ARG A 204 -10.26 -46.91 -12.67
CA ARG A 204 -10.07 -45.47 -12.39
C ARG A 204 -9.17 -45.25 -11.18
N VAL A 205 -8.36 -44.20 -11.26
CA VAL A 205 -7.54 -43.73 -10.15
C VAL A 205 -8.24 -42.57 -9.45
N LYS A 206 -8.29 -42.60 -8.11
CA LYS A 206 -8.80 -41.52 -7.27
C LYS A 206 -7.84 -41.21 -6.13
N TRP A 207 -7.51 -39.94 -5.94
CA TRP A 207 -6.69 -39.50 -4.82
C TRP A 207 -7.49 -39.46 -3.50
N CYS A 208 -6.86 -39.84 -2.38
CA CYS A 208 -7.47 -39.89 -1.05
C CYS A 208 -7.25 -38.59 -0.26
N LYS A 209 -8.31 -37.80 -0.07
CA LYS A 209 -8.26 -36.44 0.53
C LYS A 209 -8.03 -36.40 2.05
N ASN A 210 -8.34 -37.48 2.78
CA ASN A 210 -8.61 -37.36 4.23
C ASN A 210 -7.44 -37.68 5.17
N ARG A 211 -6.27 -38.14 4.70
CA ARG A 211 -5.12 -38.49 5.57
C ARG A 211 -3.74 -38.34 4.91
N ALA A 212 -3.62 -37.59 3.83
CA ALA A 212 -2.40 -37.48 3.03
C ALA A 212 -2.18 -36.04 2.58
N SER A 213 -0.94 -35.54 2.73
CA SER A 213 -0.57 -34.20 2.28
C SER A 213 -0.69 -34.10 0.76
N ILE A 214 -1.23 -33.00 0.25
CA ILE A 214 -1.26 -32.65 -1.18
C ILE A 214 0.08 -32.10 -1.69
N THR A 215 0.95 -31.72 -0.76
CA THR A 215 2.25 -31.11 -1.01
C THR A 215 3.31 -31.79 -0.15
N HIS A 216 4.57 -31.61 -0.50
CA HIS A 216 5.65 -31.98 0.42
C HIS A 216 5.54 -31.10 1.67
N ASN A 217 5.48 -31.72 2.86
CA ASN A 217 5.42 -31.00 4.14
C ASN A 217 6.81 -30.80 4.76
N HIS A 218 7.85 -30.84 3.92
CA HIS A 218 9.24 -30.64 4.30
C HIS A 218 10.03 -30.12 3.09
N PRO A 219 11.11 -29.35 3.31
CA PRO A 219 12.01 -28.93 2.24
C PRO A 219 12.81 -30.11 1.66
N PRO A 220 13.39 -29.97 0.46
CA PRO A 220 14.36 -30.94 -0.07
C PRO A 220 15.57 -31.07 0.87
N ALA A 221 16.16 -32.27 0.99
CA ALA A 221 17.22 -32.56 1.96
C ALA A 221 18.51 -31.71 1.85
N HIS A 222 18.62 -30.84 0.84
CA HIS A 222 19.78 -29.98 0.60
C HIS A 222 19.56 -28.52 1.01
N ASP A 223 18.38 -28.14 1.51
CA ASP A 223 18.06 -26.76 1.88
C ASP A 223 17.79 -26.65 3.40
N VAL A 224 18.86 -26.37 4.16
CA VAL A 224 18.84 -26.31 5.63
C VAL A 224 18.32 -24.96 6.15
N GLY A 225 18.21 -23.95 5.28
CA GLY A 225 17.83 -22.57 5.64
C GLY A 225 16.32 -22.35 5.85
N SER A 226 15.47 -23.26 5.37
CA SER A 226 14.01 -23.12 5.39
C SER A 226 13.32 -23.82 6.59
N ILE A 227 14.10 -24.42 7.49
CA ILE A 227 13.61 -25.28 8.59
C ILE A 227 12.80 -24.50 9.65
N ALA A 228 13.01 -23.19 9.81
CA ALA A 228 12.34 -22.38 10.83
C ALA A 228 10.89 -21.96 10.48
N MET A 229 10.46 -22.06 9.21
CA MET A 229 9.16 -21.56 8.75
C MET A 229 8.02 -22.60 8.72
N TYR A 230 8.29 -23.88 9.03
CA TYR A 230 7.33 -24.98 8.78
C TYR A 230 6.76 -25.69 10.02
N ARG A 231 6.97 -25.17 11.23
CA ARG A 231 6.30 -25.73 12.42
C ARG A 231 4.83 -25.33 12.44
N ARG A 232 3.94 -26.21 11.97
CA ARG A 232 2.51 -26.18 12.31
C ARG A 232 2.13 -27.41 13.12
N VAL A 233 1.66 -27.15 14.34
CA VAL A 233 0.56 -27.78 15.07
C VAL A 233 0.09 -29.13 14.53
N THR A 234 0.43 -30.20 15.24
CA THR A 234 -0.44 -31.38 15.36
C THR A 234 -0.53 -31.73 16.84
N HIS A 235 -1.74 -31.70 17.39
CA HIS A 235 -2.05 -32.18 18.73
C HIS A 235 -1.40 -33.54 19.03
N SER A 236 -0.76 -33.67 20.20
CA SER A 236 -0.70 -34.94 20.92
C SER A 236 -0.57 -34.71 22.43
N ASN A 237 -1.64 -35.09 23.13
CA ASN A 237 -1.79 -35.53 24.52
C ASN A 237 -0.63 -35.33 25.52
N ASN A 238 -1.00 -34.68 26.63
CA ASN A 238 -0.60 -34.93 28.03
C ASN A 238 0.71 -35.68 28.26
N ASN A 239 1.77 -34.93 28.58
CA ASN A 239 2.46 -35.09 29.86
C ASN A 239 3.27 -33.83 30.17
N GLU A 240 3.22 -33.44 31.44
CA GLU A 240 3.74 -32.21 32.04
C GLU A 240 5.22 -31.94 31.73
N LEU A 241 5.51 -30.81 31.07
CA LEU A 241 6.76 -30.04 31.14
C LEU A 241 6.44 -28.55 30.93
N PRO A 242 7.20 -27.60 31.52
CA PRO A 242 6.73 -26.24 31.75
C PRO A 242 6.98 -25.29 30.56
N GLY A 243 5.92 -24.60 30.13
CA GLY A 243 5.98 -23.26 29.52
C GLY A 243 6.25 -23.17 28.01
N ASP A 244 5.39 -23.77 27.16
CA ASP A 244 5.35 -23.45 25.72
C ASP A 244 4.41 -22.25 25.46
N VAL A 245 4.97 -21.10 25.10
CA VAL A 245 4.22 -19.97 24.53
C VAL A 245 3.82 -20.35 23.10
N VAL A 246 2.59 -20.86 22.95
CA VAL A 246 1.91 -20.89 21.66
C VAL A 246 1.74 -19.42 21.25
N SER A 247 2.38 -18.97 20.16
CA SER A 247 2.14 -17.60 19.67
C SER A 247 0.67 -17.50 19.27
N GLU A 248 -0.14 -16.82 20.09
CA GLU A 248 -1.55 -16.62 19.80
C GLU A 248 -1.72 -15.91 18.46
N GLU A 249 -2.69 -16.36 17.66
CA GLU A 249 -3.06 -15.73 16.40
C GLU A 249 -3.49 -14.28 16.67
N ILE A 250 -2.80 -13.31 16.05
CA ILE A 250 -3.10 -11.89 16.21
C ILE A 250 -4.43 -11.58 15.52
N THR A 251 -5.41 -11.17 16.30
CA THR A 251 -6.75 -10.79 15.83
C THR A 251 -7.01 -9.33 16.14
N ILE A 252 -7.50 -8.58 15.16
CA ILE A 252 -7.90 -7.18 15.35
C ILE A 252 -9.21 -7.19 16.15
N THR A 253 -9.15 -6.73 17.40
CA THR A 253 -10.28 -6.72 18.35
C THR A 253 -11.07 -5.43 18.29
N GLY A 254 -10.44 -4.34 17.84
CA GLY A 254 -11.03 -3.02 17.77
C GLY A 254 -10.12 -2.03 17.05
N PHE A 255 -10.50 -0.76 17.08
CA PHE A 255 -9.70 0.33 16.56
C PHE A 255 -10.00 1.62 17.31
N ARG A 256 -9.06 2.56 17.28
CA ARG A 256 -9.23 3.94 17.72
C ARG A 256 -8.82 4.88 16.62
N THR A 257 -9.44 6.06 16.59
CA THR A 257 -8.97 7.18 15.78
C THR A 257 -8.64 8.35 16.69
N ARG A 258 -7.62 9.13 16.29
CA ARG A 258 -7.23 10.37 16.97
C ARG A 258 -7.14 11.48 15.92
N ASP A 259 -7.79 12.60 16.20
CA ASP A 259 -7.61 13.84 15.46
C ASP A 259 -6.47 14.61 16.11
N VAL A 260 -5.27 14.56 15.53
CA VAL A 260 -4.07 15.20 16.06
C VAL A 260 -3.69 16.36 15.15
N ARG A 261 -3.58 17.58 15.69
CA ARG A 261 -3.26 18.79 14.92
C ARG A 261 -2.13 19.55 15.58
N PHE A 262 -1.12 19.94 14.81
CA PHE A 262 0.04 20.68 15.27
C PHE A 262 -0.07 22.14 14.83
N PRO A 263 0.23 23.12 15.70
CA PRO A 263 0.01 24.54 15.42
C PRO A 263 1.14 25.15 14.56
N THR A 264 1.44 24.54 13.41
CA THR A 264 2.48 24.98 12.47
C THR A 264 2.16 26.31 11.78
N SER A 265 0.90 26.76 11.86
CA SER A 265 0.53 28.09 11.35
C SER A 265 1.21 29.23 12.12
N LEU A 266 1.60 29.01 13.39
CA LEU A 266 2.22 30.03 14.23
C LEU A 266 3.60 30.47 13.74
N ASP A 267 4.38 29.54 13.17
CA ASP A 267 5.73 29.83 12.64
C ASP A 267 5.79 29.79 11.10
N LYS A 268 4.62 29.66 10.46
CA LYS A 268 4.42 29.58 9.00
C LYS A 268 5.14 28.39 8.35
N THR A 269 5.45 27.36 9.11
CA THR A 269 5.95 26.09 8.58
C THR A 269 4.94 25.50 7.61
N GLY A 270 5.41 25.05 6.44
CA GLY A 270 4.54 24.48 5.42
C GLY A 270 3.77 25.48 4.56
N SER A 271 4.02 26.79 4.72
CA SER A 271 3.36 27.82 3.91
C SER A 271 3.82 27.81 2.46
N ASP A 272 2.87 27.86 1.54
CA ASP A 272 3.09 27.91 0.10
C ASP A 272 2.11 28.85 -0.63
N ALA A 273 2.14 28.86 -1.96
CA ALA A 273 1.36 29.80 -2.76
C ALA A 273 -0.15 29.53 -2.71
N MET A 274 -0.57 28.30 -2.41
CA MET A 274 -1.96 27.89 -2.27
C MET A 274 -2.40 27.89 -0.79
N ASN A 275 -1.52 27.42 0.09
CA ASN A 275 -1.80 27.17 1.49
C ASN A 275 -1.00 28.15 2.38
N ALA A 276 -1.60 29.29 2.68
CA ALA A 276 -0.92 30.38 3.40
C ALA A 276 -0.62 30.06 4.88
N ALA A 277 -1.48 29.26 5.53
CA ALA A 277 -1.38 28.93 6.95
C ALA A 277 -1.86 27.48 7.21
N CYS A 278 -0.92 26.54 7.23
CA CYS A 278 -1.18 25.12 7.47
C CYS A 278 -1.05 24.79 8.96
N ASP A 279 -2.01 24.05 9.52
CA ASP A 279 -1.85 23.35 10.80
C ASP A 279 -1.67 21.86 10.50
N TYR A 280 -0.41 21.43 10.37
CA TYR A 280 -0.08 20.05 10.01
C TYR A 280 -0.81 19.09 10.93
N SER A 281 -1.54 18.17 10.35
CA SER A 281 -2.50 17.35 11.05
C SER A 281 -2.42 15.90 10.60
N SER A 282 -2.74 15.01 11.53
CA SER A 282 -2.74 13.58 11.35
C SER A 282 -4.11 13.04 11.72
N ALA A 283 -4.82 12.50 10.73
CA ALA A 283 -6.00 11.67 10.99
C ALA A 283 -5.49 10.26 11.25
N TYR A 284 -5.39 9.90 12.52
CA TYR A 284 -4.66 8.73 12.97
C TYR A 284 -5.58 7.52 13.16
N CYS A 285 -5.06 6.32 12.91
CA CYS A 285 -5.73 5.03 13.06
C CYS A 285 -4.85 4.08 13.89
N ILE A 286 -5.41 3.56 14.97
CA ILE A 286 -4.78 2.52 15.81
C ILE A 286 -5.65 1.27 15.71
N LEU A 287 -5.10 0.19 15.17
CA LEU A 287 -5.70 -1.14 15.19
C LEU A 287 -5.32 -1.85 16.47
N GLU A 288 -6.31 -2.18 17.28
CA GLU A 288 -6.14 -2.88 18.56
C GLU A 288 -6.24 -4.38 18.34
N THR A 289 -5.47 -5.15 19.09
CA THR A 289 -5.44 -6.61 18.95
C THR A 289 -5.72 -7.32 20.26
N ASN A 290 -5.83 -8.65 20.20
CA ASN A 290 -5.86 -9.52 21.38
C ASN A 290 -4.49 -9.66 22.08
N SER A 291 -3.48 -8.92 21.65
CA SER A 291 -2.12 -8.94 22.21
C SER A 291 -1.67 -7.53 22.63
N SER A 292 -0.43 -7.39 23.10
CA SER A 292 0.19 -6.09 23.36
C SER A 292 0.55 -5.32 22.08
N LEU A 293 0.52 -5.95 20.91
CA LEU A 293 0.83 -5.32 19.64
C LEU A 293 -0.37 -4.54 19.10
N SER A 294 -0.09 -3.40 18.48
CA SER A 294 -1.07 -2.57 17.78
C SER A 294 -0.52 -2.08 16.45
N GLY A 295 -1.42 -1.89 15.48
CA GLY A 295 -1.09 -1.35 14.17
C GLY A 295 -1.35 0.14 14.12
N HIS A 296 -0.36 0.93 13.71
CA HIS A 296 -0.45 2.38 13.66
C HIS A 296 -0.37 2.85 12.23
N GLY A 297 -1.36 3.64 11.84
CA GLY A 297 -1.41 4.29 10.55
C GLY A 297 -2.02 5.67 10.68
N MET A 298 -1.84 6.46 9.65
CA MET A 298 -2.30 7.84 9.59
C MET A 298 -2.36 8.32 8.16
N THR A 299 -3.14 9.37 7.95
CA THR A 299 -3.09 10.21 6.76
C THR A 299 -2.88 11.65 7.16
N PHE A 300 -2.20 12.39 6.29
CA PHE A 300 -1.86 13.79 6.50
C PHE A 300 -2.98 14.72 6.02
N THR A 301 -3.24 15.77 6.81
CA THR A 301 -4.06 16.92 6.43
C THR A 301 -3.44 18.20 6.99
N ILE A 302 -4.02 19.36 6.69
CA ILE A 302 -3.47 20.69 7.07
C ILE A 302 -4.39 21.47 8.02
N GLY A 303 -5.19 20.78 8.84
CA GLY A 303 -5.98 21.38 9.92
C GLY A 303 -7.46 21.08 9.78
N ARG A 304 -8.23 22.06 9.27
CA ARG A 304 -9.67 21.92 9.06
C ARG A 304 -9.97 20.73 8.13
N GLY A 305 -10.95 19.90 8.52
CA GLY A 305 -11.32 18.70 7.78
C GLY A 305 -10.62 17.41 8.25
N ASN A 306 -9.62 17.49 9.15
CA ASN A 306 -8.99 16.30 9.74
C ASN A 306 -10.01 15.42 10.48
N ASP A 307 -10.96 16.04 11.16
CA ASP A 307 -12.09 15.40 11.85
C ASP A 307 -12.98 14.58 10.91
N ILE A 308 -13.20 15.08 9.69
CA ILE A 308 -13.98 14.40 8.65
C ILE A 308 -13.25 13.14 8.20
N VAL A 309 -11.92 13.22 8.05
CA VAL A 309 -11.10 12.04 7.69
C VAL A 309 -11.07 11.04 8.84
N CYS A 310 -10.95 11.47 10.09
CA CYS A 310 -11.11 10.61 11.27
C CYS A 310 -12.47 9.90 11.30
N ALA A 311 -13.55 10.58 10.92
CA ALA A 311 -14.87 9.96 10.79
C ALA A 311 -14.88 8.87 9.70
N ALA A 312 -14.28 9.14 8.54
CA ALA A 312 -14.17 8.16 7.46
C ALA A 312 -13.28 6.94 7.84
N ILE A 313 -12.20 7.15 8.62
CA ILE A 313 -11.35 6.06 9.13
C ILE A 313 -12.18 5.05 9.91
N ARG A 314 -13.13 5.51 10.75
CA ARG A 314 -13.99 4.60 11.53
C ARG A 314 -14.77 3.64 10.63
N HIS A 315 -15.40 4.14 9.57
CA HIS A 315 -16.15 3.32 8.62
C HIS A 315 -15.30 2.29 7.88
N VAL A 316 -14.05 2.63 7.55
CA VAL A 316 -13.12 1.69 6.88
C VAL A 316 -12.58 0.66 7.88
N ALA A 317 -12.18 1.09 9.08
CA ALA A 317 -11.57 0.26 10.11
C ALA A 317 -12.55 -0.74 10.76
N GLU A 318 -13.84 -0.41 10.89
CA GLU A 318 -14.88 -1.34 11.37
C GLU A 318 -14.88 -2.67 10.59
N ARG A 319 -14.56 -2.61 9.30
CA ARG A 319 -14.50 -3.78 8.43
C ARG A 319 -13.37 -4.76 8.76
N LEU A 320 -12.44 -4.38 9.63
CA LEU A 320 -11.32 -5.20 10.08
C LEU A 320 -11.57 -5.89 11.42
N GLN A 321 -12.58 -5.49 12.18
CA GLN A 321 -12.85 -6.05 13.49
C GLN A 321 -13.17 -7.55 13.41
N GLY A 322 -12.53 -8.33 14.28
CA GLY A 322 -12.63 -9.79 14.33
C GLY A 322 -11.79 -10.52 13.27
N LYS A 323 -11.08 -9.81 12.38
CA LYS A 323 -10.19 -10.45 11.40
C LYS A 323 -8.83 -10.73 12.00
N THR A 324 -8.30 -11.93 11.71
CA THR A 324 -6.92 -12.31 12.03
C THR A 324 -5.94 -11.61 11.09
N LEU A 325 -4.79 -11.17 11.60
CA LEU A 325 -3.74 -10.58 10.78
C LEU A 325 -3.28 -11.52 9.65
N SER A 326 -3.14 -12.83 9.92
CA SER A 326 -2.69 -13.79 8.90
C SER A 326 -3.66 -13.90 7.72
N SER A 327 -4.97 -13.77 7.95
CA SER A 327 -5.96 -13.77 6.86
C SER A 327 -5.91 -12.50 6.04
N LEU A 328 -5.58 -11.36 6.65
CA LEU A 328 -5.42 -10.08 5.96
C LEU A 328 -4.16 -10.05 5.08
N VAL A 329 -3.01 -10.42 5.64
CA VAL A 329 -1.73 -10.33 4.94
C VAL A 329 -1.44 -11.54 4.06
N GLY A 330 -2.16 -12.66 4.28
CA GLY A 330 -2.06 -13.86 3.45
C GLY A 330 -2.65 -13.69 2.05
N SER A 331 -3.51 -12.68 1.84
CA SER A 331 -3.99 -12.31 0.50
C SER A 331 -4.30 -10.81 0.44
N TRP A 332 -3.25 -10.01 0.29
CA TRP A 332 -3.36 -8.55 0.23
C TRP A 332 -4.31 -8.04 -0.86
N GLY A 333 -4.31 -8.63 -2.07
CA GLY A 333 -5.28 -8.28 -3.10
C GLY A 333 -6.74 -8.45 -2.66
N GLN A 334 -7.06 -9.51 -1.91
CA GLN A 334 -8.41 -9.71 -1.33
C GLN A 334 -8.69 -8.72 -0.20
N THR A 335 -7.71 -8.46 0.66
CA THR A 335 -7.84 -7.48 1.75
C THR A 335 -8.09 -6.08 1.23
N TRP A 336 -7.30 -5.63 0.25
CA TRP A 336 -7.48 -4.33 -0.37
C TRP A 336 -8.87 -4.25 -1.00
N ARG A 337 -9.27 -5.28 -1.76
CA ARG A 337 -10.60 -5.34 -2.39
C ARG A 337 -11.72 -5.36 -1.36
N HIS A 338 -11.56 -6.04 -0.22
CA HIS A 338 -12.53 -6.02 0.89
C HIS A 338 -12.71 -4.62 1.46
N LEU A 339 -11.64 -3.85 1.59
CA LEU A 339 -11.68 -2.48 2.11
C LEU A 339 -12.28 -1.49 1.10
N VAL A 340 -12.00 -1.65 -0.20
CA VAL A 340 -12.43 -0.68 -1.23
C VAL A 340 -13.69 -1.05 -1.99
N SER A 341 -14.25 -2.24 -1.81
CA SER A 341 -15.41 -2.73 -2.60
C SER A 341 -16.75 -2.53 -1.93
N ASP A 342 -16.80 -1.86 -0.77
CA ASP A 342 -18.07 -1.39 -0.23
C ASP A 342 -18.71 -0.41 -1.19
N SER A 343 -19.84 -0.76 -1.80
CA SER A 343 -20.46 0.09 -2.82
C SER A 343 -20.90 1.46 -2.28
N GLN A 344 -21.28 1.55 -1.00
CA GLN A 344 -21.72 2.82 -0.40
C GLN A 344 -20.52 3.71 -0.11
N LEU A 345 -19.45 3.18 0.50
CA LEU A 345 -18.22 3.95 0.72
C LEU A 345 -17.49 4.28 -0.59
N ARG A 346 -17.61 3.43 -1.62
CA ARG A 346 -17.13 3.77 -2.96
C ARG A 346 -17.85 4.98 -3.55
N TRP A 347 -19.14 5.14 -3.28
CA TRP A 347 -19.93 6.20 -3.89
C TRP A 347 -19.48 7.61 -3.49
N ILE A 348 -18.89 7.75 -2.30
CA ILE A 348 -18.34 9.02 -1.79
C ILE A 348 -16.89 9.31 -2.25
N GLY A 349 -16.30 8.42 -3.05
CA GLY A 349 -15.01 8.63 -3.72
C GLY A 349 -15.20 8.56 -5.24
N PRO A 350 -15.12 7.35 -5.84
CA PRO A 350 -14.39 6.16 -5.41
C PRO A 350 -12.87 6.35 -5.56
N GLU A 351 -12.10 5.73 -4.66
CA GLU A 351 -10.63 5.73 -4.71
C GLU A 351 -10.05 7.16 -4.85
N LYS A 352 -10.65 8.14 -4.15
CA LYS A 352 -10.21 9.54 -4.08
C LYS A 352 -10.73 10.24 -2.82
N GLY A 353 -10.17 11.40 -2.50
CA GLY A 353 -10.67 12.29 -1.45
C GLY A 353 -10.67 11.68 -0.04
N VAL A 354 -11.58 12.15 0.81
CA VAL A 354 -11.65 11.79 2.24
C VAL A 354 -11.66 10.28 2.49
N ILE A 355 -12.49 9.53 1.76
CA ILE A 355 -12.62 8.09 1.99
C ILE A 355 -11.35 7.31 1.61
N HIS A 356 -10.57 7.83 0.66
CA HIS A 356 -9.33 7.19 0.21
C HIS A 356 -8.14 7.56 1.08
N LEU A 357 -8.12 8.78 1.63
CA LEU A 357 -7.20 9.15 2.72
C LEU A 357 -7.42 8.25 3.94
N ALA A 358 -8.68 8.02 4.31
CA ALA A 358 -9.03 7.09 5.38
C ALA A 358 -8.59 5.65 5.08
N LEU A 359 -8.76 5.19 3.84
CA LEU A 359 -8.24 3.90 3.40
C LEU A 359 -6.72 3.82 3.55
N GLY A 360 -5.98 4.85 3.12
CA GLY A 360 -4.53 4.92 3.25
C GLY A 360 -4.06 4.73 4.69
N ALA A 361 -4.68 5.45 5.63
CA ALA A 361 -4.40 5.30 7.06
C ALA A 361 -4.63 3.87 7.57
N VAL A 362 -5.76 3.25 7.20
CA VAL A 362 -6.12 1.90 7.66
C VAL A 362 -5.22 0.82 7.03
N VAL A 363 -4.93 0.90 5.73
CA VAL A 363 -4.05 -0.04 5.03
C VAL A 363 -2.64 0.03 5.62
N ASN A 364 -2.12 1.24 5.84
CA ASN A 364 -0.79 1.43 6.41
C ASN A 364 -0.72 0.93 7.87
N ALA A 365 -1.80 1.04 8.65
CA ALA A 365 -1.88 0.46 9.99
C ALA A 365 -1.77 -1.08 9.99
N ILE A 366 -2.33 -1.77 8.98
CA ILE A 366 -2.15 -3.21 8.81
C ILE A 366 -0.68 -3.54 8.50
N TRP A 367 -0.03 -2.76 7.62
CA TRP A 367 1.40 -2.93 7.31
C TRP A 367 2.30 -2.71 8.52
N ASP A 368 2.02 -1.69 9.32
CA ASP A 368 2.73 -1.44 10.58
C ASP A 368 2.58 -2.61 11.55
N LEU A 369 1.35 -3.08 11.79
CA LEU A 369 1.09 -4.24 12.64
C LEU A 369 1.84 -5.48 12.13
N TRP A 370 1.84 -5.69 10.81
CA TRP A 370 2.52 -6.82 10.21
C TRP A 370 4.04 -6.75 10.41
N GLY A 371 4.64 -5.56 10.24
CA GLY A 371 6.04 -5.34 10.53
C GLY A 371 6.41 -5.59 11.99
N LYS A 372 5.57 -5.13 12.92
CA LYS A 372 5.75 -5.39 14.35
C LYS A 372 5.69 -6.87 14.70
N VAL A 373 4.70 -7.60 14.17
CA VAL A 373 4.55 -9.05 14.36
C VAL A 373 5.73 -9.84 13.77
N LEU A 374 6.27 -9.41 12.64
CA LEU A 374 7.43 -10.04 12.02
C LEU A 374 8.77 -9.59 12.60
N GLY A 375 8.80 -8.56 13.46
CA GLY A 375 10.03 -7.95 13.93
C GLY A 375 10.86 -7.30 12.81
N LYS A 376 10.20 -6.74 11.78
CA LYS A 376 10.85 -6.17 10.59
C LYS A 376 10.30 -4.78 10.23
N PRO A 377 11.14 -3.87 9.73
CA PRO A 377 10.65 -2.66 9.08
C PRO A 377 9.93 -3.01 7.77
N VAL A 378 8.88 -2.26 7.42
CA VAL A 378 8.04 -2.54 6.23
C VAL A 378 8.86 -2.69 4.94
N TRP A 379 9.90 -1.86 4.71
CA TRP A 379 10.71 -1.97 3.49
C TRP A 379 11.40 -3.33 3.38
N LYS A 380 11.81 -3.90 4.51
CA LYS A 380 12.50 -5.19 4.55
C LYS A 380 11.52 -6.35 4.33
N ILE A 381 10.27 -6.22 4.78
CA ILE A 381 9.21 -7.18 4.46
C ILE A 381 9.05 -7.27 2.94
N VAL A 382 8.88 -6.14 2.27
CA VAL A 382 8.71 -6.07 0.82
C VAL A 382 9.99 -6.51 0.09
N ALA A 383 11.18 -6.14 0.60
CA ALA A 383 12.44 -6.60 0.04
C ALA A 383 12.65 -8.12 0.17
N ASP A 384 12.00 -8.79 1.11
CA ASP A 384 12.08 -10.25 1.27
C ASP A 384 11.06 -11.00 0.41
N MET A 385 10.11 -10.31 -0.23
CA MET A 385 9.12 -10.92 -1.10
C MET A 385 9.74 -11.44 -2.41
N THR A 386 9.15 -12.53 -2.93
CA THR A 386 9.31 -12.88 -4.35
C THR A 386 8.56 -11.87 -5.23
N PRO A 387 8.92 -11.77 -6.53
CA PRO A 387 8.15 -10.97 -7.49
C PRO A 387 6.63 -11.25 -7.48
N GLU A 388 6.24 -12.51 -7.33
CA GLU A 388 4.84 -12.94 -7.29
C GLU A 388 4.15 -12.45 -6.02
N GLN A 389 4.79 -12.58 -4.86
CA GLN A 389 4.26 -12.08 -3.59
C GLN A 389 4.09 -10.55 -3.59
N PHE A 390 5.02 -9.82 -4.22
CA PHE A 390 4.89 -8.37 -4.41
C PHE A 390 3.65 -8.04 -5.27
N VAL A 391 3.47 -8.75 -6.38
CA VAL A 391 2.34 -8.55 -7.31
C VAL A 391 1.01 -8.94 -6.68
N ASP A 392 0.97 -9.99 -5.85
CA ASP A 392 -0.22 -10.40 -5.09
C ASP A 392 -0.69 -9.35 -4.08
N CYS A 393 0.15 -8.34 -3.79
CA CYS A 393 -0.23 -7.22 -2.95
C CYS A 393 -1.07 -6.15 -3.67
N ILE A 394 -1.15 -6.17 -5.00
CA ILE A 394 -1.70 -5.07 -5.80
C ILE A 394 -3.09 -5.44 -6.36
N ASP A 395 -4.03 -4.49 -6.29
CA ASP A 395 -5.27 -4.56 -7.08
C ASP A 395 -5.04 -3.95 -8.48
N PHE A 396 -4.97 -4.82 -9.49
CA PHE A 396 -4.74 -4.42 -10.88
C PHE A 396 -5.99 -3.88 -11.59
N ARG A 397 -7.15 -3.83 -10.94
CA ARG A 397 -8.36 -3.24 -11.53
C ARG A 397 -8.07 -1.82 -12.01
N TYR A 398 -8.50 -1.54 -13.25
CA TYR A 398 -8.35 -0.27 -13.98
C TYR A 398 -6.94 0.09 -14.47
N ILE A 399 -5.94 -0.78 -14.28
CA ILE A 399 -4.59 -0.55 -14.77
C ILE A 399 -4.07 -1.63 -15.72
N THR A 400 -4.82 -2.70 -15.99
CA THR A 400 -4.40 -3.80 -16.87
C THR A 400 -4.20 -3.41 -18.33
N ASP A 401 -4.80 -2.30 -18.77
CA ASP A 401 -4.54 -1.68 -20.08
C ASP A 401 -3.15 -1.06 -20.18
N ALA A 402 -2.51 -0.78 -19.04
CA ALA A 402 -1.19 -0.18 -18.95
C ALA A 402 -0.13 -1.11 -18.36
N LEU A 403 -0.50 -1.99 -17.43
CA LEU A 403 0.39 -2.89 -16.72
C LEU A 403 -0.39 -4.12 -16.27
N THR A 404 -0.07 -5.28 -16.84
CA THR A 404 -0.67 -6.56 -16.41
C THR A 404 0.09 -7.17 -15.22
N PRO A 405 -0.52 -8.07 -14.43
CA PRO A 405 0.19 -8.79 -13.38
C PRO A 405 1.42 -9.56 -13.89
N ALA A 406 1.33 -10.18 -15.08
CA ALA A 406 2.43 -10.93 -15.67
C ALA A 406 3.61 -10.03 -16.06
N GLU A 407 3.31 -8.86 -16.66
CA GLU A 407 4.34 -7.85 -16.95
C GLU A 407 4.99 -7.32 -15.66
N ALA A 408 4.18 -7.06 -14.62
CA ALA A 408 4.69 -6.62 -13.32
C ALA A 408 5.67 -7.63 -12.70
N VAL A 409 5.33 -8.93 -12.73
CA VAL A 409 6.24 -10.01 -12.29
C VAL A 409 7.52 -9.99 -13.12
N SER A 410 7.43 -9.81 -14.45
CA SER A 410 8.60 -9.74 -15.33
C SER A 410 9.53 -8.58 -14.94
N LEU A 411 8.99 -7.37 -14.77
CA LEU A 411 9.74 -6.18 -14.38
C LEU A 411 10.50 -6.36 -13.04
N LEU A 412 9.89 -7.09 -12.10
CA LEU A 412 10.46 -7.39 -10.78
C LEU A 412 11.48 -8.53 -10.81
N ARG A 413 11.33 -9.48 -11.73
CA ARG A 413 12.34 -10.52 -11.99
C ARG A 413 13.61 -9.91 -12.57
N ASP A 414 13.46 -9.00 -13.53
CA ASP A 414 14.59 -8.23 -14.08
C ASP A 414 15.26 -7.41 -12.98
N ALA A 415 14.48 -6.82 -12.07
CA ALA A 415 14.98 -6.09 -10.92
C ALA A 415 15.73 -6.96 -9.90
N GLN A 416 15.60 -8.29 -9.90
CA GLN A 416 16.35 -9.14 -8.94
C GLN A 416 17.86 -9.02 -9.15
N VAL A 417 18.31 -8.74 -10.38
CA VAL A 417 19.73 -8.50 -10.67
C VAL A 417 20.21 -7.30 -9.86
N GLY A 418 21.25 -7.52 -9.04
CA GLY A 418 21.83 -6.49 -8.17
C GLY A 418 21.05 -6.21 -6.87
N LYS A 419 19.93 -6.88 -6.60
CA LYS A 419 19.11 -6.65 -5.39
C LYS A 419 19.92 -6.81 -4.09
N THR A 420 20.79 -7.82 -4.01
CA THR A 420 21.66 -8.04 -2.83
C THR A 420 22.57 -6.83 -2.55
N ALA A 421 23.20 -6.28 -3.59
CA ALA A 421 24.05 -5.09 -3.44
C ALA A 421 23.23 -3.86 -3.02
N ARG A 422 22.00 -3.71 -3.53
CA ARG A 422 21.11 -2.61 -3.13
C ARG A 422 20.59 -2.76 -1.70
N VAL A 423 20.36 -3.99 -1.23
CA VAL A 423 20.07 -4.27 0.19
C VAL A 423 21.27 -3.88 1.06
N GLU A 424 22.50 -4.20 0.64
CA GLU A 424 23.69 -3.75 1.37
C GLU A 424 23.82 -2.22 1.41
N ASP A 425 23.49 -1.53 0.32
CA ASP A 425 23.45 -0.07 0.28
C ASP A 425 22.44 0.48 1.29
N ALA A 426 21.25 -0.12 1.39
CA ALA A 426 20.24 0.24 2.39
C ALA A 426 20.79 0.04 3.81
N LEU A 427 21.38 -1.12 4.11
CA LEU A 427 22.01 -1.38 5.41
C LEU A 427 23.18 -0.44 5.74
N LYS A 428 23.82 0.14 4.72
CA LYS A 428 24.91 1.13 4.85
C LYS A 428 24.40 2.58 4.83
N ASN A 429 23.08 2.82 4.85
CA ASN A 429 22.43 4.14 4.77
C ASN A 429 22.78 4.93 3.50
N LYS A 430 22.86 4.23 2.36
CA LYS A 430 23.18 4.78 1.04
C LYS A 430 22.08 4.60 0.00
N ALA A 431 20.93 4.05 0.40
CA ALA A 431 19.82 3.76 -0.50
C ALA A 431 19.06 5.02 -0.94
N VAL A 432 18.82 5.95 0.00
CA VAL A 432 17.91 7.07 -0.22
C VAL A 432 18.62 8.41 0.04
N PRO A 433 19.21 9.03 -0.98
CA PRO A 433 19.60 10.44 -0.96
C PRO A 433 18.42 11.35 -0.57
N ALA A 434 18.70 12.40 0.21
CA ALA A 434 17.70 13.39 0.58
C ALA A 434 17.83 14.67 -0.26
N TYR A 435 16.69 15.31 -0.55
CA TYR A 435 16.62 16.71 -0.95
C TYR A 435 15.90 17.51 0.13
N THR A 436 16.12 18.82 0.20
CA THR A 436 15.48 19.66 1.23
C THR A 436 14.58 20.72 0.63
N THR A 437 13.46 20.95 1.30
CA THR A 437 12.51 22.05 1.04
C THR A 437 12.54 23.09 2.16
N SER A 438 13.31 22.85 3.24
CA SER A 438 13.32 23.68 4.45
C SER A 438 13.77 25.12 4.22
N ALA A 439 14.66 25.37 3.24
CA ALA A 439 15.04 26.73 2.86
C ALA A 439 14.05 27.42 1.89
N GLY A 440 13.03 26.68 1.43
CA GLY A 440 12.16 27.03 0.33
C GLY A 440 10.82 27.66 0.73
N TRP A 441 10.48 27.78 2.01
CA TRP A 441 9.19 28.33 2.46
C TRP A 441 9.04 29.81 2.08
N LEU A 442 7.85 30.22 1.61
CA LEU A 442 7.61 31.58 1.10
C LEU A 442 7.81 32.66 2.17
N GLY A 443 7.58 32.33 3.44
CA GLY A 443 7.65 33.28 4.56
C GLY A 443 9.05 33.65 5.08
N TYR A 444 10.13 33.07 4.55
CA TYR A 444 11.48 33.29 5.11
C TYR A 444 12.21 34.50 4.49
N GLY A 445 12.81 35.33 5.35
CA GLY A 445 13.67 36.43 4.92
C GLY A 445 15.03 35.95 4.38
N GLN A 446 15.69 36.80 3.59
CA GLN A 446 16.94 36.50 2.88
C GLN A 446 18.03 35.86 3.77
N TYR A 447 18.33 36.46 4.93
CA TYR A 447 19.41 35.96 5.81
C TYR A 447 19.14 34.55 6.33
N LYS A 448 17.88 34.24 6.68
CA LYS A 448 17.48 32.90 7.13
C LYS A 448 17.63 31.89 5.99
N MET A 449 17.18 32.26 4.79
CA MET A 449 17.29 31.42 3.60
C MET A 449 18.75 31.10 3.24
N GLU A 450 19.64 32.10 3.22
CA GLU A 450 21.07 31.89 2.94
C GLU A 450 21.73 30.98 3.98
N ALA A 451 21.44 31.19 5.27
CA ALA A 451 21.97 30.38 6.35
C ALA A 451 21.55 28.91 6.20
N LEU A 452 20.25 28.65 5.99
CA LEU A 452 19.71 27.30 5.82
C LEU A 452 20.30 26.59 4.58
N LEU A 453 20.47 27.29 3.46
CA LEU A 453 21.11 26.71 2.26
C LEU A 453 22.58 26.34 2.49
N ARG A 454 23.34 27.19 3.20
CA ARG A 454 24.74 26.89 3.55
C ARG A 454 24.86 25.72 4.51
N GLU A 455 23.97 25.68 5.50
CA GLU A 455 23.91 24.60 6.48
C GLU A 455 23.60 23.25 5.81
N THR A 456 22.55 23.20 4.99
CA THR A 456 22.14 21.97 4.30
C THR A 456 23.20 21.50 3.29
N LEU A 457 23.89 22.41 2.59
CA LEU A 457 25.07 22.07 1.79
C LEU A 457 26.16 21.37 2.62
N ALA A 458 26.47 21.92 3.80
CA ALA A 458 27.46 21.38 4.71
C ALA A 458 27.04 20.02 5.29
N GLN A 459 25.74 19.80 5.46
CA GLN A 459 25.17 18.49 5.86
C GLN A 459 25.17 17.45 4.73
N GLY A 460 25.56 17.81 3.50
CA GLY A 460 25.75 16.89 2.38
C GLY A 460 24.63 16.87 1.34
N TYR A 461 23.60 17.71 1.48
CA TYR A 461 22.52 17.80 0.50
C TYR A 461 23.02 18.36 -0.84
N ARG A 462 22.42 17.89 -1.93
CA ARG A 462 22.75 18.30 -3.31
C ARG A 462 21.53 18.70 -4.15
N HIS A 463 20.33 18.61 -3.58
CA HIS A 463 19.07 18.90 -4.25
C HIS A 463 18.23 19.80 -3.34
N PHE A 464 17.66 20.87 -3.90
CA PHE A 464 17.04 21.95 -3.15
C PHE A 464 15.73 22.35 -3.84
N LYS A 465 14.61 22.34 -3.10
CA LYS A 465 13.30 22.76 -3.61
C LYS A 465 12.89 24.10 -3.00
N LEU A 466 12.40 25.01 -3.83
CA LEU A 466 11.87 26.31 -3.42
C LEU A 466 10.41 26.47 -3.88
N LYS A 467 9.57 26.99 -2.99
CA LYS A 467 8.20 27.40 -3.35
C LYS A 467 8.23 28.68 -4.20
N VAL A 468 7.40 28.69 -5.24
CA VAL A 468 7.14 29.79 -6.20
C VAL A 468 5.62 29.91 -6.41
N GLY A 469 5.16 30.89 -7.19
CA GLY A 469 3.74 31.00 -7.57
C GLY A 469 3.06 32.27 -7.10
N GLY A 470 3.52 32.86 -5.99
CA GLY A 470 2.89 34.03 -5.40
C GLY A 470 3.20 35.33 -6.14
N ASN A 471 4.48 35.66 -6.30
CA ASN A 471 4.90 36.90 -6.95
C ASN A 471 6.20 36.69 -7.73
N LEU A 472 6.16 36.97 -9.04
CA LEU A 472 7.23 36.63 -9.96
C LEU A 472 8.56 37.32 -9.65
N GLU A 473 8.51 38.59 -9.24
CA GLU A 473 9.72 39.33 -8.93
C GLU A 473 10.34 38.88 -7.61
N GLU A 474 9.51 38.52 -6.62
CA GLU A 474 9.99 37.92 -5.38
C GLU A 474 10.55 36.52 -5.61
N ASP A 475 9.94 35.72 -6.48
CA ASP A 475 10.45 34.40 -6.86
C ASP A 475 11.80 34.52 -7.59
N LYS A 476 11.93 35.45 -8.54
CA LYS A 476 13.22 35.77 -9.18
C LYS A 476 14.28 36.17 -8.14
N ARG A 477 13.91 37.01 -7.16
CA ARG A 477 14.82 37.43 -6.08
C ARG A 477 15.28 36.24 -5.23
N ARG A 478 14.35 35.41 -4.77
CA ARG A 478 14.63 34.21 -3.96
C ARG A 478 15.48 33.20 -4.71
N LEU A 479 15.17 32.93 -5.98
CA LEU A 479 15.95 32.01 -6.82
C LEU A 479 17.34 32.55 -7.12
N THR A 480 17.50 33.88 -7.26
CA THR A 480 18.82 34.52 -7.35
C THR A 480 19.65 34.26 -6.10
N ILE A 481 19.07 34.47 -4.91
CA ILE A 481 19.73 34.18 -3.63
C ILE A 481 20.15 32.71 -3.57
N ALA A 482 19.23 31.79 -3.91
CA ALA A 482 19.52 30.36 -3.90
C ALA A 482 20.70 30.02 -4.81
N ARG A 483 20.69 30.50 -6.06
CA ARG A 483 21.75 30.25 -7.03
C ARG A 483 23.08 30.90 -6.65
N ASN A 484 23.08 32.04 -5.98
CA ASN A 484 24.31 32.62 -5.44
C ASN A 484 24.95 31.73 -4.37
N VAL A 485 24.15 31.00 -3.58
CA VAL A 485 24.65 30.09 -2.55
C VAL A 485 25.04 28.73 -3.11
N ILE A 486 24.13 28.06 -3.84
CA ILE A 486 24.31 26.68 -4.29
C ILE A 486 25.07 26.58 -5.62
N GLY A 487 25.10 27.64 -6.43
CA GLY A 487 25.75 27.68 -7.74
C GLY A 487 24.94 27.02 -8.87
N TYR A 488 25.41 27.21 -10.11
CA TYR A 488 24.85 26.60 -11.33
C TYR A 488 25.59 25.32 -11.75
N ASP A 489 26.88 25.23 -11.44
CA ASP A 489 27.84 24.26 -11.99
C ASP A 489 28.50 23.37 -10.92
N ARG A 490 28.03 23.43 -9.67
CA ARG A 490 28.62 22.73 -8.51
C ARG A 490 28.04 21.34 -8.24
N GLY A 491 27.27 20.79 -9.19
CA GLY A 491 26.53 19.54 -9.01
C GLY A 491 25.34 19.67 -8.05
N ASN A 492 24.85 20.89 -7.82
CA ASN A 492 23.68 21.18 -6.99
C ASN A 492 22.45 21.41 -7.88
N ILE A 493 21.38 20.69 -7.59
CA ILE A 493 20.13 20.71 -8.35
C ILE A 493 19.10 21.59 -7.65
N LEU A 494 18.46 22.45 -8.42
CA LEU A 494 17.37 23.31 -7.97
C LEU A 494 16.06 22.76 -8.55
N MET A 495 15.02 22.68 -7.72
CA MET A 495 13.65 22.39 -8.11
C MET A 495 12.75 23.54 -7.63
N VAL A 496 11.64 23.75 -8.32
CA VAL A 496 10.63 24.74 -7.91
C VAL A 496 9.25 24.10 -7.86
N ASP A 497 8.38 24.67 -7.05
CA ASP A 497 7.07 24.10 -6.74
C ASP A 497 6.03 25.22 -6.60
N ALA A 498 4.94 25.12 -7.36
CA ALA A 498 3.89 26.13 -7.42
C ALA A 498 2.60 25.74 -6.69
N ASN A 499 2.50 24.52 -6.16
CA ASN A 499 1.30 24.05 -5.44
C ASN A 499 -0.02 24.35 -6.19
N GLN A 500 -0.07 24.05 -7.48
CA GLN A 500 -1.28 24.00 -8.32
C GLN A 500 -1.90 25.35 -8.69
N VAL A 501 -1.29 26.49 -8.30
CA VAL A 501 -1.94 27.81 -8.34
C VAL A 501 -2.24 28.34 -9.75
N TRP A 502 -1.54 27.88 -10.78
CA TRP A 502 -1.66 28.47 -12.12
C TRP A 502 -2.59 27.68 -13.04
N SER A 503 -3.20 28.41 -13.98
CA SER A 503 -3.73 27.81 -15.21
C SER A 503 -2.59 27.51 -16.21
N VAL A 504 -2.83 26.61 -17.17
CA VAL A 504 -1.80 26.15 -18.12
C VAL A 504 -1.04 27.28 -18.84
N PRO A 505 -1.69 28.30 -19.46
CA PRO A 505 -0.95 29.35 -20.15
C PRO A 505 -0.08 30.20 -19.20
N GLU A 506 -0.57 30.43 -17.99
CA GLU A 506 0.14 31.18 -16.96
C GLU A 506 1.36 30.39 -16.47
N ALA A 507 1.21 29.10 -16.15
CA ALA A 507 2.32 28.25 -15.74
C ALA A 507 3.47 28.25 -16.77
N ILE A 508 3.13 28.19 -18.05
CA ILE A 508 4.11 28.23 -19.16
C ILE A 508 4.84 29.58 -19.16
N GLU A 509 4.11 30.69 -19.12
CA GLU A 509 4.72 32.02 -19.22
C GLU A 509 5.55 32.35 -17.97
N TYR A 510 5.06 31.96 -16.79
CA TYR A 510 5.77 32.14 -15.52
C TYR A 510 7.11 31.40 -15.53
N MET A 511 7.08 30.11 -15.88
CA MET A 511 8.28 29.27 -15.85
C MET A 511 9.31 29.62 -16.91
N LYS A 512 8.90 30.17 -18.06
CA LYS A 512 9.84 30.74 -19.04
C LYS A 512 10.69 31.85 -18.44
N GLN A 513 10.11 32.70 -17.60
CA GLN A 513 10.84 33.77 -16.93
C GLN A 513 11.79 33.24 -15.84
N LEU A 514 11.53 32.06 -15.30
CA LEU A 514 12.39 31.40 -14.30
C LEU A 514 13.44 30.47 -14.92
N ALA A 515 13.42 30.26 -16.24
CA ALA A 515 14.36 29.38 -16.95
C ALA A 515 15.84 29.77 -16.76
N VAL A 516 16.12 31.07 -16.54
CA VAL A 516 17.47 31.55 -16.23
C VAL A 516 18.08 30.88 -14.98
N PHE A 517 17.24 30.43 -14.04
CA PHE A 517 17.67 29.75 -12.83
C PHE A 517 17.85 28.23 -13.01
N GLN A 518 17.63 27.68 -14.20
CA GLN A 518 17.84 26.27 -14.55
C GLN A 518 17.20 25.27 -13.56
N PRO A 519 15.90 25.38 -13.21
CA PRO A 519 15.27 24.37 -12.37
C PRO A 519 15.20 23.03 -13.11
N TRP A 520 15.44 21.93 -12.40
CA TRP A 520 15.30 20.57 -12.95
C TRP A 520 13.86 20.27 -13.34
N PHE A 521 12.92 20.63 -12.48
CA PHE A 521 11.50 20.58 -12.78
C PHE A 521 10.72 21.68 -12.06
N ILE A 522 9.52 21.93 -12.57
CA ILE A 522 8.41 22.57 -11.85
C ILE A 522 7.48 21.49 -11.31
N GLU A 523 7.22 21.53 -10.01
CA GLU A 523 6.27 20.69 -9.29
C GLU A 523 4.89 21.36 -9.21
N GLU A 524 3.87 20.54 -9.46
CA GLU A 524 2.44 20.90 -9.48
C GLU A 524 2.17 22.28 -10.11
N PRO A 525 2.51 22.47 -11.41
CA PRO A 525 2.28 23.77 -12.07
C PRO A 525 0.79 24.13 -12.17
N THR A 526 -0.11 23.16 -12.07
CA THR A 526 -1.56 23.35 -12.22
C THR A 526 -2.33 22.26 -11.46
N SER A 527 -3.64 22.20 -11.61
CA SER A 527 -4.53 21.23 -10.96
C SER A 527 -4.02 19.78 -11.06
N PRO A 528 -3.97 19.00 -9.96
CA PRO A 528 -3.44 17.63 -9.94
C PRO A 528 -4.30 16.64 -10.75
N ASP A 529 -5.51 17.05 -11.12
CA ASP A 529 -6.41 16.28 -11.98
C ASP A 529 -6.21 16.57 -13.48
N ASP A 530 -5.51 17.65 -13.84
CA ASP A 530 -5.35 18.09 -15.22
C ASP A 530 -4.15 17.43 -15.91
N ILE A 531 -4.35 16.19 -16.35
CA ILE A 531 -3.35 15.37 -17.05
C ILE A 531 -2.85 16.06 -18.34
N PHE A 532 -3.77 16.61 -19.13
CA PHE A 532 -3.42 17.21 -20.40
C PHE A 532 -2.84 18.62 -20.22
N GLY A 533 -3.23 19.33 -19.16
CA GLY A 533 -2.58 20.56 -18.75
C GLY A 533 -1.12 20.34 -18.36
N HIS A 534 -0.83 19.36 -17.51
CA HIS A 534 0.55 18.99 -17.17
C HIS A 534 1.37 18.63 -18.41
N LYS A 535 0.80 17.85 -19.34
CA LYS A 535 1.44 17.53 -20.62
C LYS A 535 1.74 18.78 -21.46
N ALA A 536 0.78 19.69 -21.59
CA ALA A 536 0.96 20.93 -22.36
C ALA A 536 2.06 21.82 -21.75
N VAL A 537 2.09 21.95 -20.42
CA VAL A 537 3.18 22.66 -19.70
C VAL A 537 4.51 21.99 -19.98
N ARG A 538 4.59 20.67 -19.84
CA ARG A 538 5.80 19.88 -20.08
C ARG A 538 6.36 20.07 -21.49
N GLU A 539 5.50 19.95 -22.51
CA GLU A 539 5.90 20.11 -23.91
C GLU A 539 6.42 21.53 -24.19
N ALA A 540 5.79 22.55 -23.61
CA ALA A 540 6.19 23.94 -23.76
C ALA A 540 7.49 24.30 -23.03
N LEU A 541 7.79 23.64 -21.90
CA LEU A 541 8.99 23.88 -21.09
C LEU A 541 10.21 23.05 -21.52
N LYS A 542 10.01 21.98 -22.31
CA LYS A 542 11.09 21.13 -22.82
C LYS A 542 12.24 21.90 -23.52
N PRO A 543 12.01 22.94 -24.37
CA PRO A 543 13.09 23.72 -24.97
C PRO A 543 13.96 24.47 -23.96
N TYR A 544 13.46 24.71 -22.75
CA TYR A 544 14.18 25.38 -21.67
C TYR A 544 14.89 24.40 -20.72
N GLY A 545 14.79 23.08 -20.99
CA GLY A 545 15.40 22.05 -20.16
C GLY A 545 14.72 21.86 -18.80
N ILE A 546 13.48 22.31 -18.64
CA ILE A 546 12.71 22.19 -17.40
C ILE A 546 11.70 21.05 -17.55
N GLY A 547 11.77 20.07 -16.65
CA GLY A 547 10.79 18.98 -16.55
C GLY A 547 9.54 19.37 -15.76
N VAL A 548 8.56 18.47 -15.74
CA VAL A 548 7.34 18.62 -14.92
C VAL A 548 7.21 17.47 -13.92
N ALA A 549 6.94 17.81 -12.66
CA ALA A 549 6.66 16.88 -11.58
C ALA A 549 5.23 17.08 -11.05
N THR A 550 4.56 15.99 -10.67
CA THR A 550 3.29 16.03 -9.93
C THR A 550 3.08 14.74 -9.18
N GLY A 551 2.21 14.75 -8.18
CA GLY A 551 1.70 13.52 -7.60
C GLY A 551 1.23 13.58 -6.14
N GLU A 552 1.63 14.57 -5.36
CA GLU A 552 1.30 14.64 -3.91
C GLU A 552 -0.21 14.64 -3.65
N MET A 553 -0.98 15.20 -4.59
CA MET A 553 -2.44 15.20 -4.56
C MET A 553 -3.09 14.33 -5.63
N VAL A 554 -2.32 13.58 -6.42
CA VAL A 554 -2.89 12.65 -7.40
C VAL A 554 -3.62 11.51 -6.68
N GLN A 555 -4.92 11.43 -6.96
CA GLN A 555 -5.88 10.69 -6.14
C GLN A 555 -5.72 9.16 -6.09
N ASN A 556 -5.22 8.51 -7.15
CA ASN A 556 -5.12 7.05 -7.23
C ASN A 556 -4.20 6.58 -8.37
N ARG A 557 -3.96 5.26 -8.42
CA ARG A 557 -3.16 4.61 -9.49
C ARG A 557 -3.73 4.79 -10.89
N VAL A 558 -5.02 5.09 -11.06
CA VAL A 558 -5.64 5.27 -12.38
C VAL A 558 -5.25 6.62 -12.99
N VAL A 559 -5.20 7.67 -12.18
CA VAL A 559 -4.72 8.98 -12.64
C VAL A 559 -3.21 8.94 -12.86
N PHE A 560 -2.43 8.32 -11.97
CA PHE A 560 -1.00 8.09 -12.21
C PHE A 560 -0.75 7.30 -13.50
N LYS A 561 -1.51 6.24 -13.76
CA LYS A 561 -1.47 5.51 -15.02
C LYS A 561 -1.64 6.46 -16.22
N GLN A 562 -2.65 7.32 -16.19
CA GLN A 562 -2.90 8.26 -17.28
C GLN A 562 -1.78 9.29 -17.45
N MET A 563 -1.26 9.85 -16.35
CA MET A 563 -0.12 10.77 -16.37
C MET A 563 1.11 10.13 -17.04
N LEU A 564 1.44 8.90 -16.65
CA LEU A 564 2.60 8.17 -17.16
C LEU A 564 2.42 7.72 -18.61
N MET A 565 1.28 7.10 -18.94
CA MET A 565 0.98 6.64 -20.30
C MET A 565 0.98 7.76 -21.33
N ASN A 566 0.53 8.96 -20.95
CA ASN A 566 0.44 10.09 -21.87
C ASN A 566 1.71 10.95 -21.91
N GLY A 567 2.74 10.60 -21.11
CA GLY A 567 3.97 11.37 -21.00
C GLY A 567 3.73 12.78 -20.45
N ALA A 568 2.82 12.92 -19.48
CA ALA A 568 2.44 14.20 -18.90
C ALA A 568 3.48 14.75 -17.91
N ILE A 569 4.33 13.87 -17.36
CA ILE A 569 5.31 14.19 -16.32
C ILE A 569 6.67 13.56 -16.60
N ASP A 570 7.73 14.20 -16.10
CA ASP A 570 9.11 13.71 -16.10
C ASP A 570 9.52 13.13 -14.74
N VAL A 571 8.81 13.48 -13.66
CA VAL A 571 9.06 13.01 -12.30
C VAL A 571 7.73 12.64 -11.64
N CYS A 572 7.65 11.44 -11.07
CA CYS A 572 6.46 10.91 -10.41
C CYS A 572 6.56 11.08 -8.89
N GLN A 573 5.66 11.85 -8.29
CA GLN A 573 5.72 12.16 -6.86
C GLN A 573 4.63 11.42 -6.10
N ILE A 574 4.85 10.15 -5.80
CA ILE A 574 3.93 9.41 -4.94
C ILE A 574 3.87 10.04 -3.54
N ASP A 575 2.74 9.85 -2.87
CA ASP A 575 2.57 10.15 -1.45
C ASP A 575 2.08 8.89 -0.70
N ALA A 576 2.57 8.71 0.52
CA ALA A 576 2.38 7.49 1.30
C ALA A 576 0.95 7.26 1.80
N CYS A 577 0.15 8.32 1.92
CA CYS A 577 -1.18 8.27 2.52
C CYS A 577 -2.25 9.04 1.74
N ARG A 578 -1.90 9.76 0.66
CA ARG A 578 -2.83 10.22 -0.38
C ARG A 578 -3.49 9.06 -1.10
N LEU A 579 -2.68 8.06 -1.43
CA LEU A 579 -3.10 6.83 -2.08
C LEU A 579 -3.63 5.82 -1.05
N GLY A 580 -4.18 4.70 -1.52
CA GLY A 580 -4.69 3.59 -0.72
C GLY A 580 -3.60 2.74 -0.07
N GLY A 581 -2.63 3.39 0.56
CA GLY A 581 -1.51 2.82 1.30
C GLY A 581 -0.43 2.17 0.42
N VAL A 582 0.46 1.40 1.07
CA VAL A 582 1.60 0.71 0.43
C VAL A 582 1.20 -0.04 -0.84
N ASN A 583 0.06 -0.74 -0.81
CA ASN A 583 -0.42 -1.57 -1.92
C ASN A 583 -0.63 -0.77 -3.20
N GLU A 584 -1.26 0.40 -3.10
CA GLU A 584 -1.50 1.24 -4.27
C GLU A 584 -0.23 1.96 -4.71
N VAL A 585 0.61 2.40 -3.77
CA VAL A 585 1.93 2.94 -4.06
C VAL A 585 2.77 1.95 -4.87
N MET A 586 2.83 0.67 -4.46
CA MET A 586 3.55 -0.39 -5.18
C MET A 586 3.10 -0.53 -6.64
N ALA A 587 1.81 -0.32 -6.92
CA ALA A 587 1.29 -0.30 -8.28
C ALA A 587 1.84 0.88 -9.09
N VAL A 588 1.89 2.07 -8.49
CA VAL A 588 2.42 3.29 -9.12
C VAL A 588 3.93 3.18 -9.35
N LEU A 589 4.69 2.60 -8.41
CA LEU A 589 6.13 2.35 -8.60
C LEU A 589 6.40 1.47 -9.84
N LEU A 590 5.61 0.42 -10.04
CA LEU A 590 5.72 -0.44 -11.22
C LEU A 590 5.31 0.26 -12.51
N LEU A 591 4.26 1.09 -12.48
CA LEU A 591 3.87 1.91 -13.62
C LEU A 591 5.00 2.89 -13.97
N ALA A 592 5.55 3.60 -13.00
CA ALA A 592 6.66 4.55 -13.21
C ALA A 592 7.88 3.83 -13.80
N LYS A 593 8.24 2.65 -13.28
CA LYS A 593 9.27 1.78 -13.86
C LYS A 593 8.98 1.39 -15.31
N LYS A 594 7.75 0.97 -15.63
CA LYS A 594 7.38 0.56 -16.99
C LYS A 594 7.56 1.71 -17.99
N TYR A 595 7.21 2.93 -17.60
CA TYR A 595 7.30 4.11 -18.47
C TYR A 595 8.62 4.88 -18.33
N GLY A 596 9.57 4.39 -17.53
CA GLY A 596 10.91 4.99 -17.39
C GLY A 596 10.90 6.36 -16.70
N VAL A 597 9.94 6.62 -15.82
CA VAL A 597 9.80 7.87 -15.08
C VAL A 597 10.35 7.68 -13.65
N PRO A 598 11.35 8.49 -13.21
CA PRO A 598 11.86 8.41 -11.85
C PRO A 598 10.80 8.79 -10.82
N VAL A 599 10.85 8.13 -9.67
CA VAL A 599 9.95 8.40 -8.54
C VAL A 599 10.68 9.26 -7.52
N VAL A 600 10.13 10.43 -7.19
CA VAL A 600 10.64 11.36 -6.18
C VAL A 600 9.50 11.64 -5.21
N PRO A 601 9.32 10.84 -4.14
CA PRO A 601 8.13 10.96 -3.30
C PRO A 601 8.01 12.33 -2.64
N HIS A 602 6.76 12.80 -2.53
CA HIS A 602 6.42 13.92 -1.66
C HIS A 602 6.58 13.49 -0.20
N SER A 603 7.06 14.39 0.65
CA SER A 603 7.25 14.11 2.07
C SER A 603 7.09 15.33 2.97
N GLY A 604 6.50 16.42 2.47
CA GLY A 604 6.19 17.63 3.22
C GLY A 604 4.93 17.49 4.08
N GLY A 605 5.08 17.02 5.31
CA GLY A 605 3.93 16.84 6.21
C GLY A 605 4.30 16.03 7.45
N VAL A 606 3.47 16.10 8.50
CA VAL A 606 3.71 15.35 9.73
C VAL A 606 3.72 13.85 9.44
N GLY A 607 4.82 13.17 9.78
CA GLY A 607 5.00 11.72 9.66
C GLY A 607 5.16 11.18 8.23
N LEU A 608 5.12 12.03 7.20
CA LEU A 608 5.38 11.59 5.84
C LEU A 608 6.82 11.09 5.66
N PRO A 609 7.87 11.76 6.19
CA PRO A 609 9.25 11.27 6.12
C PRO A 609 9.42 9.88 6.75
N GLU A 610 8.68 9.60 7.82
CA GLU A 610 8.66 8.31 8.49
C GLU A 610 8.13 7.19 7.58
N TYR A 611 7.10 7.47 6.78
CA TYR A 611 6.58 6.51 5.78
C TYR A 611 7.45 6.42 4.52
N THR A 612 7.72 7.55 3.87
CA THR A 612 8.23 7.63 2.50
C THR A 612 9.68 7.15 2.39
N GLN A 613 10.43 7.16 3.50
CA GLN A 613 11.75 6.52 3.58
C GLN A 613 11.67 5.00 3.30
N HIS A 614 10.61 4.31 3.73
CA HIS A 614 10.42 2.90 3.40
C HIS A 614 10.06 2.73 1.93
N LEU A 615 9.17 3.58 1.39
CA LEU A 615 8.71 3.50 0.00
C LEU A 615 9.85 3.78 -0.99
N SER A 616 10.69 4.77 -0.73
CA SER A 616 11.89 5.07 -1.52
C SER A 616 12.91 3.95 -1.45
N THR A 617 13.07 3.33 -0.27
CA THR A 617 13.95 2.17 -0.10
C THR A 617 13.41 0.96 -0.88
N ILE A 618 12.09 0.74 -0.86
CA ILE A 618 11.43 -0.31 -1.66
C ILE A 618 11.66 -0.07 -3.14
N ASP A 619 11.46 1.14 -3.64
CA ASP A 619 11.67 1.45 -5.05
C ASP A 619 13.11 1.13 -5.48
N TYR A 620 14.10 1.69 -4.76
CA TYR A 620 15.51 1.43 -5.06
C TYR A 620 15.87 -0.05 -4.99
N VAL A 621 15.50 -0.74 -3.91
CA VAL A 621 15.93 -2.12 -3.67
C VAL A 621 15.20 -3.10 -4.59
N VAL A 622 13.89 -2.94 -4.76
CA VAL A 622 12.99 -3.96 -5.31
C VAL A 622 12.48 -3.61 -6.70
N VAL A 623 12.18 -2.35 -6.98
CA VAL A 623 11.45 -1.94 -8.19
C VAL A 623 12.39 -1.30 -9.22
N SER A 624 12.70 -0.01 -9.10
CA SER A 624 13.48 0.73 -10.10
C SER A 624 14.92 0.24 -10.23
N GLY A 625 15.57 -0.10 -9.11
CA GLY A 625 17.00 -0.40 -9.09
C GLY A 625 17.89 0.84 -9.24
N GLN A 626 17.31 2.05 -9.25
CA GLN A 626 18.00 3.31 -9.47
C GLN A 626 17.85 4.22 -8.25
N LYS A 627 18.93 4.90 -7.85
CA LYS A 627 18.83 5.87 -6.75
C LYS A 627 18.06 7.09 -7.23
N SER A 628 17.05 7.46 -6.47
CA SER A 628 16.34 8.72 -6.60
C SER A 628 16.62 9.61 -5.39
N VAL A 629 15.92 10.73 -5.26
CA VAL A 629 15.96 11.60 -4.08
C VAL A 629 14.61 11.55 -3.36
N LEU A 630 14.63 11.75 -2.04
CA LEU A 630 13.44 11.87 -1.20
C LEU A 630 13.42 13.21 -0.50
N GLU A 631 12.25 13.84 -0.44
CA GLU A 631 12.04 15.11 0.25
C GLU A 631 12.23 14.95 1.74
N TYR A 632 13.03 15.82 2.37
CA TYR A 632 13.13 15.94 3.82
C TYR A 632 12.79 17.35 4.28
N VAL A 633 11.92 17.42 5.28
CA VAL A 633 11.46 18.64 5.94
C VAL A 633 11.60 18.40 7.45
N ASP A 634 12.46 19.17 8.11
CA ASP A 634 12.89 18.92 9.49
C ASP A 634 11.89 19.43 10.53
N HIS A 635 10.69 18.86 10.56
CA HIS A 635 9.60 19.31 11.46
C HIS A 635 8.82 18.13 12.02
N LEU A 636 8.46 18.22 13.30
CA LEU A 636 7.53 17.30 14.01
C LEU A 636 8.04 15.86 14.19
N HIS A 637 9.30 15.56 13.85
CA HIS A 637 9.92 14.25 14.05
C HIS A 637 9.96 13.83 15.52
N GLU A 638 10.06 14.79 16.44
CA GLU A 638 10.09 14.56 17.89
C GLU A 638 8.84 13.86 18.43
N HIS A 639 7.74 13.83 17.67
CA HIS A 639 6.49 13.18 18.06
C HIS A 639 6.45 11.69 17.78
N PHE A 640 7.42 11.14 17.03
CA PHE A 640 7.47 9.72 16.66
C PHE A 640 8.43 8.92 17.55
N LEU A 641 8.15 7.63 17.75
CA LEU A 641 9.04 6.72 18.48
C LEU A 641 10.31 6.38 17.69
N HIS A 642 10.19 6.34 16.37
CA HIS A 642 11.27 5.96 15.45
C HIS A 642 11.38 6.98 14.30
N PRO A 643 11.77 8.23 14.61
CA PRO A 643 11.81 9.30 13.62
C PRO A 643 12.80 9.00 12.51
N SER A 644 12.49 9.52 11.33
CA SER A 644 13.45 9.61 10.23
C SER A 644 14.61 10.52 10.61
N VAL A 645 15.81 10.22 10.09
CA VAL A 645 17.03 10.98 10.40
C VAL A 645 17.86 11.09 9.13
N ILE A 646 18.41 12.28 8.88
CA ILE A 646 19.37 12.50 7.79
C ILE A 646 20.79 12.56 8.33
N LYS A 647 21.72 11.87 7.67
CA LYS A 647 23.16 12.05 7.88
C LYS A 647 23.88 12.07 6.54
N ASN A 648 24.78 13.03 6.37
CA ASN A 648 25.58 13.20 5.15
C ASN A 648 24.74 13.28 3.86
N GLY A 649 23.54 13.88 3.93
CA GLY A 649 22.61 13.98 2.79
C GLY A 649 21.84 12.69 2.45
N TYR A 650 21.83 11.68 3.32
CA TYR A 650 21.08 10.44 3.14
C TYR A 650 20.16 10.16 4.33
N TYR A 651 18.98 9.62 4.02
CA TYR A 651 18.12 8.99 5.02
C TYR A 651 18.85 7.83 5.69
N GLN A 652 18.81 7.79 7.01
CA GLN A 652 19.16 6.59 7.76
C GLN A 652 18.07 5.57 7.53
N THR A 653 18.44 4.42 6.97
CA THR A 653 17.47 3.37 6.62
C THR A 653 16.83 2.84 7.90
N PRO A 654 15.49 2.79 7.98
CA PRO A 654 14.80 2.38 9.20
C PRO A 654 15.03 0.89 9.48
N MET A 655 15.39 0.57 10.73
CA MET A 655 15.68 -0.80 11.18
C MET A 655 14.68 -1.31 12.23
N SER A 656 13.92 -0.41 12.86
CA SER A 656 12.91 -0.77 13.84
C SER A 656 11.72 -1.50 13.19
N PRO A 657 11.07 -2.46 13.89
CA PRO A 657 9.86 -3.10 13.39
C PRO A 657 8.72 -2.10 13.12
N GLY A 658 7.91 -2.41 12.11
CA GLY A 658 6.75 -1.59 11.75
C GLY A 658 7.07 -0.55 10.67
N TYR A 659 6.28 0.52 10.66
CA TYR A 659 6.26 1.52 9.59
C TYR A 659 6.66 2.93 10.06
N SER A 660 7.36 3.02 11.18
CA SER A 660 7.94 4.25 11.76
C SER A 660 6.97 5.37 12.18
N VAL A 661 5.67 5.25 11.89
CA VAL A 661 4.68 6.29 12.18
C VAL A 661 4.03 6.22 13.57
N GLU A 662 4.46 5.28 14.42
CA GLU A 662 3.96 5.23 15.79
C GLU A 662 4.33 6.50 16.55
N MET A 663 3.31 7.33 16.82
CA MET A 663 3.44 8.54 17.62
C MET A 663 3.54 8.23 19.11
N LYS A 664 4.27 9.08 19.83
CA LYS A 664 4.33 9.07 21.30
C LYS A 664 2.93 9.36 21.88
N PRO A 665 2.45 8.58 22.87
CA PRO A 665 1.14 8.82 23.49
C PRO A 665 0.95 10.24 23.99
N GLU A 666 1.98 10.82 24.60
CA GLU A 666 1.94 12.17 25.17
C GLU A 666 1.81 13.25 24.07
N SER A 667 2.36 12.97 22.88
CA SER A 667 2.18 13.87 21.73
C SER A 667 0.74 13.80 21.20
N MET A 668 0.17 12.60 21.12
CA MET A 668 -1.24 12.46 20.72
C MET A 668 -2.17 13.17 21.71
N ASP A 669 -1.97 12.99 23.02
CA ASP A 669 -2.80 13.62 24.05
C ASP A 669 -2.68 15.15 24.02
N ARG A 670 -1.45 15.67 23.96
CA ARG A 670 -1.18 17.11 23.92
C ARG A 670 -1.77 17.79 22.68
N PHE A 671 -1.81 17.13 21.53
CA PHE A 671 -2.22 17.75 20.26
C PHE A 671 -3.56 17.23 19.73
N THR A 672 -4.34 16.50 20.54
CA THR A 672 -5.68 16.06 20.17
C THR A 672 -6.63 17.25 20.03
N TYR A 673 -7.42 17.30 18.94
CA TYR A 673 -8.42 18.34 18.68
C TYR A 673 -9.87 17.80 18.82
N PRO A 674 -10.80 18.54 19.48
CA PRO A 674 -10.59 19.79 20.24
C PRO A 674 -9.85 19.56 21.58
N GLY A 675 -9.75 18.29 22.03
CA GLY A 675 -8.98 17.89 23.21
C GLY A 675 -9.69 18.13 24.55
N GLU A 676 -9.04 17.68 25.64
CA GLU A 676 -9.51 17.89 27.02
C GLU A 676 -8.80 19.09 27.66
N GLU A 677 -9.54 19.86 28.47
CA GLU A 677 -9.02 21.03 29.18
C GLU A 677 -7.88 20.65 30.13
N GLY A 678 -6.78 21.41 30.09
CA GLY A 678 -5.58 21.15 30.90
C GLY A 678 -4.67 20.03 30.37
N VAL A 679 -5.06 19.36 29.28
CA VAL A 679 -4.25 18.32 28.61
C VAL A 679 -3.87 18.75 27.20
N SER A 680 -4.87 19.11 26.39
CA SER A 680 -4.63 19.49 24.99
C SER A 680 -4.19 20.95 24.88
N TRP A 681 -3.23 21.19 23.99
CA TRP A 681 -2.81 22.54 23.61
C TRP A 681 -3.96 23.32 22.94
N TRP A 682 -4.89 22.63 22.27
CA TRP A 682 -6.01 23.29 21.58
C TRP A 682 -7.05 23.93 22.51
N THR A 683 -7.00 23.64 23.82
CA THR A 683 -7.82 24.34 24.83
C THR A 683 -7.09 25.50 25.49
N SER A 684 -5.85 25.81 25.09
CA SER A 684 -5.03 26.88 25.67
C SER A 684 -5.42 28.27 25.15
N GLU A 685 -5.00 29.31 25.86
CA GLU A 685 -5.09 30.70 25.39
C GLU A 685 -4.27 30.93 24.11
N GLU A 686 -3.14 30.23 23.97
CA GLU A 686 -2.26 30.31 22.78
C GLU A 686 -2.95 29.81 21.50
N ALA A 687 -3.94 28.93 21.62
CA ALA A 687 -4.71 28.42 20.49
C ALA A 687 -5.79 29.41 20.00
N GLN A 688 -6.22 30.37 20.83
CA GLN A 688 -7.34 31.28 20.53
C GLN A 688 -7.17 32.05 19.21
N PRO A 689 -5.99 32.58 18.84
CA PRO A 689 -5.81 33.26 17.57
C PRO A 689 -6.07 32.36 16.36
N ILE A 690 -5.78 31.05 16.45
CA ILE A 690 -6.05 30.09 15.37
C ILE A 690 -7.55 29.74 15.35
N LEU A 691 -8.16 29.51 16.51
CA LEU A 691 -9.55 29.07 16.63
C LEU A 691 -10.57 30.15 16.25
N THR A 692 -10.27 31.40 16.60
CA THR A 692 -11.14 32.56 16.37
C THR A 692 -10.72 33.40 15.17
N GLY A 693 -9.52 33.14 14.63
CA GLY A 693 -8.98 33.82 13.47
C GLY A 693 -9.77 33.58 12.19
N GLU A 694 -9.49 34.41 11.18
CA GLU A 694 -10.11 34.28 9.87
C GLU A 694 -9.76 32.93 9.23
N LYS A 695 -10.79 32.27 8.70
CA LYS A 695 -10.63 31.02 7.94
C LYS A 695 -10.21 31.37 6.52
N MET A 696 -8.90 31.54 6.33
CA MET A 696 -8.29 31.72 5.01
C MET A 696 -8.25 30.44 4.19
#